data_AF-A0A173XUA2-F1
#
_entry.id   AF-A0A173XUA2-F1
#
_cell.length_a   1.000
_cell.length_b   1.000
_cell.length_c   1.000
_cell.angle_alpha   90.00
_cell.angle_beta   90.00
_cell.angle_gamma   90.00
#
_symmetry.space_group_name_H-M   'P 1'
#
loop_
_entity.id
_entity.type
_entity.pdbx_description
1 polymer ?
#
loop_
_entity_poly.entity_id
_entity_poly.type
_entity_poly.pdbx_seq_one_letter_code
_entity_poly.pdbx_strand_id
1 'polypeptide(L)'
;MKKKKWKSVFAGALTAAMVCNTGFASMAWAEPTEDAGASLLADFSFDDENDAMAGGNAKASGNYTLTDSYDGGKALHLDGSSSQYLTVTGSDGSSLLTGVEEMTVSYDIKNERTGTNWAFYAAPTSGKQTYNKEKYIGFLHKSGNLTVERYNNNGGRPSSAVAAVGSEWVHVDAVLSKTDTTIYVNGVKEASAESSYALPELLGDSSILQIGKANWGNGEYAQASIDNLKIYNKALTQTEVQNEVPDTFIEEAIASVKNKIKDVVLADSQEVLPDYNGTVTWKSSMPEVVIAEDGLTATVKQPAVGEAAVKGTLTAVITLAGKSEEVEVPVTVKAIIGENDEYGYLMVHFVEDSNGYAEKMYLDISRGDNPEQWDPLNGRNPILTSNLGTTGSRDPFLTYNPETKTYYIIATDLRVFGADNAGWGAWTTNYSTKMNVWESKDLITWSDVRQFDVNLNTKGEKQDNLGMMWAPEATWVDDYYGEGKGAFVVYWTSQCYTDEAQTTRDGGQDIMWGATTDFTQETWEYGGKFLEGGSVGWIDTDIIQDGDKTYHITKSNSEQIIMEVTTAKDWWNYDTTEWTRVQSHIGQSRFGAVEGPAAFKDHSQENRWYLFVDDLPTPGYQPMVSTNLDEGWDYLDTSDYFLTSYTKHGGVISLTKGQYDALRAADATSAVNENLGTVEISKGSSEEALAGVLPQNAEVNLAYDMGTSSLPVVWDTSAADLNQAGTYEVTGTVQSISSNKDAWTGKDGSTNYLAEDKELYSSRAIKVKATVNVKSTPDKLAIVTDPADYKGVVGETAEFTVEATGEGLTYQWEYCNAGSSKWRTSSMAGSDTATIKVPVGSWRDGQKYRCVVKDAAGNTVTSKESVMTVGKADTAPVITAQPESVTKNKGEIAEFTVKVTGENLTYQWEYCNAGSDKWRTSSMEGNQTETIKVAAGSWRNGQKYRCVVTGADGRIVVSEAAVLTVK
;
A
#
# COMPACT_ATOMS: atom_id res chain seq x y z
N MET A 1 17.29 -28.45 -63.81
CA MET A 1 18.40 -29.07 -64.58
C MET A 1 19.71 -28.80 -63.85
N LYS A 2 20.48 -29.85 -63.50
CA LYS A 2 21.95 -29.90 -63.28
C LYS A 2 22.63 -28.76 -62.47
N LYS A 3 23.17 -29.01 -61.26
CA LYS A 3 24.48 -29.65 -60.91
C LYS A 3 25.61 -28.62 -60.63
N LYS A 4 26.42 -28.93 -59.59
CA LYS A 4 27.85 -28.56 -59.34
C LYS A 4 28.11 -27.26 -58.56
N LYS A 5 29.16 -27.10 -57.72
CA LYS A 5 30.30 -27.94 -57.27
C LYS A 5 31.06 -27.20 -56.13
N TRP A 6 31.67 -28.00 -55.24
CA TRP A 6 32.92 -27.83 -54.45
C TRP A 6 33.75 -26.52 -54.54
N LYS A 7 34.28 -26.06 -53.39
CA LYS A 7 35.67 -26.29 -52.90
C LYS A 7 35.97 -25.65 -51.53
N SER A 8 36.80 -26.34 -50.76
CA SER A 8 37.44 -26.05 -49.46
C SER A 8 38.57 -25.01 -49.52
N VAL A 9 38.84 -24.28 -48.41
CA VAL A 9 40.18 -23.98 -47.82
C VAL A 9 40.03 -23.63 -46.32
N PHE A 10 41.00 -24.10 -45.52
CA PHE A 10 41.23 -23.97 -44.06
C PHE A 10 41.93 -22.65 -43.65
N ALA A 11 41.70 -22.18 -42.40
CA ALA A 11 42.66 -21.56 -41.45
C ALA A 11 41.84 -21.07 -40.21
N GLY A 12 42.05 -21.53 -38.97
CA GLY A 12 43.17 -21.22 -38.06
C GLY A 12 42.97 -19.81 -37.46
N ALA A 13 42.86 -19.56 -36.15
CA ALA A 13 43.68 -20.04 -35.04
C ALA A 13 43.22 -19.49 -33.66
N LEU A 14 43.45 -20.29 -32.59
CA LEU A 14 43.95 -19.96 -31.22
C LEU A 14 43.12 -18.99 -30.32
N THR A 15 42.91 -19.15 -29.00
CA THR A 15 43.61 -19.95 -27.96
C THR A 15 42.84 -19.93 -26.61
N ALA A 16 42.86 -21.09 -25.95
CA ALA A 16 43.22 -21.32 -24.53
C ALA A 16 42.27 -20.97 -23.36
N ALA A 17 41.83 -22.03 -22.68
CA ALA A 17 41.74 -22.05 -21.22
C ALA A 17 42.23 -23.42 -20.70
N MET A 18 43.26 -23.37 -19.87
CA MET A 18 43.94 -24.50 -19.22
C MET A 18 43.31 -24.71 -17.83
N VAL A 19 42.82 -25.93 -17.60
CA VAL A 19 42.81 -26.76 -16.38
C VAL A 19 43.16 -26.13 -15.02
N CYS A 20 42.22 -26.26 -14.06
CA CYS A 20 42.41 -26.68 -12.65
C CYS A 20 41.02 -27.10 -12.11
N ASN A 21 40.63 -28.38 -12.18
CA ASN A 21 40.84 -29.45 -11.18
C ASN A 21 40.15 -29.24 -9.82
N THR A 22 38.93 -29.78 -9.66
CA THR A 22 38.45 -30.35 -8.39
C THR A 22 37.69 -31.65 -8.69
N GLY A 23 38.40 -32.76 -8.51
CA GLY A 23 37.93 -34.13 -8.25
C GLY A 23 36.54 -34.56 -8.71
N PHE A 24 36.45 -35.13 -9.92
CA PHE A 24 35.48 -36.20 -10.14
C PHE A 24 36.03 -37.45 -9.48
N ALA A 25 35.52 -37.77 -8.29
CA ALA A 25 35.59 -39.13 -7.80
C ALA A 25 34.80 -39.99 -8.79
N SER A 26 35.48 -40.92 -9.44
CA SER A 26 34.83 -42.03 -10.11
C SER A 26 33.99 -42.75 -9.06
N MET A 27 32.68 -42.50 -9.05
CA MET A 27 31.72 -43.40 -8.43
C MET A 27 31.83 -44.72 -9.19
N ALA A 28 32.65 -45.62 -8.65
CA ALA A 28 32.50 -47.03 -8.91
C ALA A 28 31.02 -47.34 -8.69
N TRP A 29 30.38 -47.91 -9.71
CA TRP A 29 29.06 -48.46 -9.60
C TRP A 29 29.15 -49.49 -8.49
N ALA A 30 28.62 -49.16 -7.31
CA ALA A 30 28.37 -50.16 -6.31
C ALA A 30 27.37 -51.11 -6.96
N GLU A 31 27.79 -52.36 -7.19
CA GLU A 31 26.84 -53.42 -7.46
C GLU A 31 25.76 -53.36 -6.39
N PRO A 32 24.47 -53.51 -6.76
CA PRO A 32 23.39 -53.45 -5.80
C PRO A 32 23.65 -54.53 -4.75
N THR A 33 23.98 -54.11 -3.54
CA THR A 33 24.14 -55.00 -2.41
C THR A 33 22.78 -55.63 -2.13
N GLU A 34 22.72 -56.96 -2.14
CA GLU A 34 21.60 -57.75 -1.65
C GLU A 34 21.13 -57.24 -0.29
N ASP A 35 20.06 -56.45 -0.27
CA ASP A 35 19.16 -56.34 0.90
C ASP A 35 17.73 -55.97 0.49
N ALA A 36 17.24 -56.52 -0.64
CA ALA A 36 15.83 -56.39 -1.03
C ALA A 36 14.90 -57.29 -0.18
N GLY A 37 15.45 -58.19 0.64
CA GLY A 37 14.70 -59.19 1.40
C GLY A 37 14.28 -58.77 2.81
N ALA A 38 14.84 -57.72 3.39
CA ALA A 38 14.57 -57.35 4.79
C ALA A 38 13.36 -56.44 5.01
N SER A 39 12.80 -55.84 3.94
CA SER A 39 11.70 -54.88 4.04
C SER A 39 10.31 -55.40 3.68
N LEU A 40 10.22 -56.55 3.00
CA LEU A 40 8.94 -57.16 2.62
C LEU A 40 8.43 -58.06 3.77
N LEU A 41 7.22 -57.77 4.25
CA LEU A 41 6.55 -58.47 5.36
C LEU A 41 5.50 -59.48 4.88
N ALA A 42 4.85 -59.22 3.75
CA ALA A 42 3.87 -60.11 3.15
C ALA A 42 3.92 -59.98 1.64
N ASP A 43 3.72 -61.10 0.94
CA ASP A 43 3.67 -61.18 -0.52
C ASP A 43 2.68 -62.28 -0.91
N PHE A 44 1.48 -61.88 -1.32
CA PHE A 44 0.40 -62.80 -1.68
C PHE A 44 -0.05 -62.54 -3.12
N SER A 45 0.40 -63.39 -4.06
CA SER A 45 -0.01 -63.32 -5.47
C SER A 45 -1.29 -64.08 -5.78
N PHE A 46 -1.79 -64.92 -4.87
CA PHE A 46 -3.00 -65.75 -5.03
C PHE A 46 -3.09 -66.69 -6.26
N ASP A 47 -2.06 -66.76 -7.10
CA ASP A 47 -2.00 -67.58 -8.32
C ASP A 47 -1.95 -69.09 -8.09
N ASP A 48 -1.31 -69.55 -7.02
CA ASP A 48 -1.18 -70.99 -6.71
C ASP A 48 -2.23 -71.42 -5.69
N GLU A 49 -3.24 -72.17 -6.12
CA GLU A 49 -4.31 -72.69 -5.25
C GLU A 49 -3.77 -73.53 -4.06
N ASN A 50 -2.54 -74.05 -4.13
CA ASN A 50 -1.94 -74.86 -3.07
C ASN A 50 -1.10 -74.05 -2.05
N ASP A 51 -0.72 -72.80 -2.36
CA ASP A 51 0.13 -71.96 -1.50
C ASP A 51 -0.24 -70.46 -1.50
N ALA A 52 -1.42 -70.09 -2.03
CA ALA A 52 -1.93 -68.73 -2.16
C ALA A 52 -1.99 -67.90 -0.85
N MET A 53 -1.71 -68.52 0.30
CA MET A 53 -1.89 -67.94 1.63
C MET A 53 -0.59 -67.83 2.42
N ALA A 54 0.58 -68.00 1.79
CA ALA A 54 1.89 -67.81 2.43
C ALA A 54 2.88 -67.11 1.50
N GLY A 55 3.62 -66.14 2.02
CA GLY A 55 4.64 -65.40 1.27
C GLY A 55 5.15 -64.17 2.02
N GLY A 56 6.37 -63.70 1.69
CA GLY A 56 6.97 -62.50 2.29
C GLY A 56 7.27 -62.55 3.80
N ASN A 57 7.32 -63.73 4.43
CA ASN A 57 7.35 -63.98 5.89
C ASN A 57 5.99 -63.95 6.59
N ALA A 58 4.89 -63.78 5.87
CA ALA A 58 3.54 -63.82 6.40
C ALA A 58 2.80 -65.11 6.03
N LYS A 59 1.73 -65.37 6.79
CA LYS A 59 0.74 -66.39 6.48
C LYS A 59 -0.66 -65.84 6.73
N ALA A 60 -1.54 -66.05 5.77
CA ALA A 60 -2.97 -65.76 5.87
C ALA A 60 -3.76 -67.03 6.25
N SER A 61 -4.88 -66.84 6.96
CA SER A 61 -5.81 -67.91 7.31
C SER A 61 -7.25 -67.40 7.34
N GLY A 62 -8.20 -68.20 6.86
CA GLY A 62 -9.59 -67.80 6.74
C GLY A 62 -10.29 -68.58 5.62
N ASN A 63 -11.56 -68.28 5.35
CA ASN A 63 -12.23 -68.80 4.16
C ASN A 63 -12.21 -67.74 3.05
N TYR A 64 -12.11 -68.21 1.82
CA TYR A 64 -12.07 -67.40 0.62
C TYR A 64 -12.45 -68.25 -0.60
N THR A 65 -12.57 -67.59 -1.75
CA THR A 65 -12.59 -68.24 -3.06
C THR A 65 -11.54 -67.60 -3.96
N LEU A 66 -11.15 -68.26 -5.05
CA LEU A 66 -10.29 -67.67 -6.08
C LEU A 66 -11.11 -67.39 -7.34
N THR A 67 -10.80 -66.29 -8.00
CA THR A 67 -11.40 -65.87 -9.28
C THR A 67 -10.30 -65.52 -10.29
N ASP A 68 -10.66 -65.25 -11.55
CA ASP A 68 -9.70 -64.82 -12.56
C ASP A 68 -9.24 -63.37 -12.32
N SER A 69 -7.94 -63.12 -12.45
CA SER A 69 -7.32 -61.79 -12.38
C SER A 69 -7.26 -61.10 -13.75
N TYR A 70 -6.86 -59.83 -13.79
CA TYR A 70 -6.80 -59.01 -15.01
C TYR A 70 -5.69 -59.45 -15.97
N ASP A 71 -4.63 -60.09 -15.47
CA ASP A 71 -3.47 -60.55 -16.23
C ASP A 71 -3.60 -62.02 -16.70
N GLY A 72 -4.71 -62.68 -16.37
CA GLY A 72 -4.98 -64.09 -16.65
C GLY A 72 -4.58 -65.06 -15.53
N GLY A 73 -4.05 -64.55 -14.40
CA GLY A 73 -3.79 -65.29 -13.16
C GLY A 73 -5.02 -65.50 -12.28
N LYS A 74 -4.82 -65.76 -10.98
CA LYS A 74 -5.88 -65.91 -9.98
C LYS A 74 -5.80 -64.85 -8.90
N ALA A 75 -6.95 -64.34 -8.49
CA ALA A 75 -7.09 -63.36 -7.42
C ALA A 75 -7.90 -63.90 -6.24
N LEU A 76 -7.63 -63.38 -5.04
CA LEU A 76 -8.48 -63.55 -3.86
C LEU A 76 -9.85 -62.94 -4.13
N HIS A 77 -10.92 -63.73 -4.03
CA HIS A 77 -12.29 -63.24 -4.08
C HIS A 77 -12.98 -63.36 -2.73
N LEU A 78 -13.59 -62.25 -2.29
CA LEU A 78 -14.40 -62.14 -1.09
C LEU A 78 -15.84 -61.82 -1.49
N ASP A 79 -16.79 -62.57 -0.92
CA ASP A 79 -18.22 -62.49 -1.27
C ASP A 79 -19.01 -61.44 -0.46
N GLY A 80 -18.37 -60.84 0.53
CA GLY A 80 -18.97 -59.84 1.37
C GLY A 80 -19.75 -60.29 2.58
N SER A 81 -19.78 -61.58 2.83
CA SER A 81 -20.39 -62.19 4.00
C SER A 81 -19.40 -62.26 5.16
N SER A 82 -19.91 -62.58 6.35
CA SER A 82 -19.06 -62.90 7.50
C SER A 82 -18.29 -64.21 7.39
N SER A 83 -18.54 -64.99 6.33
CA SER A 83 -17.90 -66.27 6.12
C SER A 83 -16.54 -66.16 5.43
N GLN A 84 -16.29 -65.08 4.67
CA GLN A 84 -15.07 -64.89 3.89
C GLN A 84 -14.30 -63.64 4.31
N TYR A 85 -13.10 -63.85 4.84
CA TYR A 85 -12.08 -62.84 5.15
C TYR A 85 -10.81 -63.58 5.58
N LEU A 86 -9.66 -62.90 5.56
CA LEU A 86 -8.39 -63.47 6.00
C LEU A 86 -7.89 -62.77 7.27
N THR A 87 -7.27 -63.53 8.16
CA THR A 87 -6.42 -63.04 9.25
C THR A 87 -4.97 -63.35 8.89
N VAL A 88 -4.11 -62.34 8.99
CA VAL A 88 -2.71 -62.43 8.60
C VAL A 88 -1.81 -62.36 9.83
N THR A 89 -0.85 -63.27 9.91
CA THR A 89 0.18 -63.33 10.96
C THR A 89 1.56 -63.45 10.33
N GLY A 90 2.62 -63.32 11.13
CA GLY A 90 3.93 -63.84 10.76
C GLY A 90 3.85 -65.34 10.48
N SER A 91 4.80 -65.85 9.71
CA SER A 91 4.92 -67.28 9.36
C SER A 91 5.04 -68.20 10.59
N ASP A 92 5.54 -67.68 11.71
CA ASP A 92 5.63 -68.33 13.02
C ASP A 92 4.36 -68.17 13.89
N GLY A 93 3.33 -67.48 13.37
CA GLY A 93 2.08 -67.17 14.07
C GLY A 93 2.12 -65.90 14.93
N SER A 94 3.23 -65.16 14.93
CA SER A 94 3.35 -63.87 15.64
C SER A 94 2.56 -62.75 14.94
N SER A 95 2.40 -61.61 15.62
CA SER A 95 1.75 -60.43 15.02
C SER A 95 2.66 -59.79 13.97
N LEU A 96 2.20 -59.73 12.72
CA LEU A 96 3.04 -59.32 11.58
C LEU A 96 3.51 -57.85 11.68
N LEU A 97 2.63 -56.94 12.12
CA LEU A 97 2.88 -55.50 12.07
C LEU A 97 3.43 -54.94 13.40
N THR A 98 3.73 -55.79 14.37
CA THR A 98 4.27 -55.33 15.66
C THR A 98 5.65 -54.70 15.46
N GLY A 99 5.82 -53.47 15.96
CA GLY A 99 7.08 -52.72 15.86
C GLY A 99 7.32 -52.02 14.52
N VAL A 100 6.38 -52.09 13.59
CA VAL A 100 6.47 -51.39 12.29
C VAL A 100 6.31 -49.88 12.52
N GLU A 101 7.33 -49.10 12.14
CA GLU A 101 7.32 -47.64 12.27
C GLU A 101 6.71 -46.94 11.04
N GLU A 102 6.90 -47.52 9.87
CA GLU A 102 6.42 -47.04 8.56
C GLU A 102 5.99 -48.26 7.73
N MET A 103 5.01 -48.10 6.84
CA MET A 103 4.46 -49.22 6.08
C MET A 103 4.00 -48.79 4.71
N THR A 104 4.20 -49.63 3.70
CA THR A 104 3.49 -49.55 2.42
C THR A 104 2.66 -50.80 2.22
N VAL A 105 1.40 -50.64 1.85
CA VAL A 105 0.52 -51.74 1.44
C VAL A 105 0.19 -51.53 -0.03
N SER A 106 0.62 -52.47 -0.86
CA SER A 106 0.51 -52.43 -2.32
C SER A 106 -0.36 -53.60 -2.77
N TYR A 107 -1.36 -53.37 -3.62
CA TYR A 107 -2.27 -54.42 -4.07
C TYR A 107 -3.07 -53.99 -5.30
N ASP A 108 -3.48 -54.98 -6.08
CA ASP A 108 -4.46 -54.81 -7.14
C ASP A 108 -5.85 -55.12 -6.58
N ILE A 109 -6.87 -54.33 -6.95
CA ILE A 109 -8.24 -54.55 -6.48
C ILE A 109 -9.27 -54.27 -7.56
N LYS A 110 -10.32 -55.11 -7.59
CA LYS A 110 -11.59 -54.85 -8.28
C LYS A 110 -12.72 -54.76 -7.26
N ASN A 111 -13.34 -53.59 -7.14
CA ASN A 111 -14.45 -53.37 -6.21
C ASN A 111 -15.77 -53.83 -6.82
N GLU A 112 -16.46 -54.74 -6.13
CA GLU A 112 -17.73 -55.34 -6.62
C GLU A 112 -18.95 -54.81 -5.86
N ARG A 113 -18.73 -53.92 -4.89
CA ARG A 113 -19.78 -53.18 -4.20
C ARG A 113 -19.41 -51.71 -4.08
N THR A 114 -20.43 -50.87 -3.98
CA THR A 114 -20.28 -49.43 -3.70
C THR A 114 -20.50 -49.08 -2.22
N GLY A 115 -21.09 -49.99 -1.43
CA GLY A 115 -21.23 -49.82 0.01
C GLY A 115 -19.89 -49.95 0.76
N THR A 116 -19.93 -50.02 2.09
CA THR A 116 -18.74 -50.23 2.93
C THR A 116 -17.97 -51.49 2.49
N ASN A 117 -16.69 -51.32 2.12
CA ASN A 117 -15.83 -52.37 1.58
C ASN A 117 -14.41 -52.28 2.18
N TRP A 118 -14.07 -53.11 3.16
CA TRP A 118 -12.79 -53.02 3.89
C TRP A 118 -11.72 -53.95 3.31
N ALA A 119 -10.82 -53.42 2.48
CA ALA A 119 -9.76 -54.22 1.87
C ALA A 119 -8.70 -54.63 2.92
N PHE A 120 -8.29 -53.69 3.77
CA PHE A 120 -7.24 -53.88 4.79
C PHE A 120 -7.67 -53.28 6.13
N TYR A 121 -7.38 -53.97 7.23
CA TYR A 121 -7.67 -53.50 8.58
C TYR A 121 -6.65 -54.01 9.60
N ALA A 122 -6.01 -53.10 10.34
CA ALA A 122 -5.11 -53.42 11.43
C ALA A 122 -5.44 -52.62 12.69
N ALA A 123 -5.37 -53.25 13.87
CA ALA A 123 -5.73 -52.63 15.14
C ALA A 123 -4.95 -53.26 16.30
N PRO A 124 -4.87 -52.60 17.49
CA PRO A 124 -4.11 -53.15 18.61
C PRO A 124 -4.67 -54.47 19.14
N THR A 125 -5.97 -54.70 18.97
CA THR A 125 -6.66 -55.91 19.41
C THR A 125 -7.82 -56.24 18.47
N SER A 126 -8.39 -57.43 18.60
CA SER A 126 -9.65 -57.81 17.93
C SER A 126 -10.91 -57.19 18.54
N GLY A 127 -10.76 -56.20 19.44
CA GLY A 127 -11.86 -55.50 20.07
C GLY A 127 -12.72 -54.72 19.07
N LYS A 128 -14.00 -54.57 19.40
CA LYS A 128 -14.94 -53.75 18.63
C LYS A 128 -14.59 -52.26 18.76
N GLN A 129 -14.61 -51.53 17.66
CA GLN A 129 -14.39 -50.09 17.65
C GLN A 129 -15.60 -49.34 18.22
N THR A 130 -15.32 -48.25 18.95
CA THR A 130 -16.33 -47.34 19.49
C THR A 130 -16.27 -46.04 18.72
N TYR A 131 -17.43 -45.56 18.27
CA TYR A 131 -17.52 -44.29 17.57
C TYR A 131 -16.90 -43.16 18.39
N ASN A 132 -16.07 -42.37 17.74
CA ASN A 132 -15.32 -41.24 18.29
C ASN A 132 -14.22 -41.58 19.31
N LYS A 133 -13.86 -42.86 19.43
CA LYS A 133 -12.75 -43.38 20.25
C LYS A 133 -11.99 -44.49 19.51
N GLU A 134 -11.89 -44.34 18.20
CA GLU A 134 -11.34 -45.34 17.30
C GLU A 134 -9.82 -45.47 17.45
N LYS A 135 -9.34 -46.71 17.34
CA LYS A 135 -7.91 -47.03 17.29
C LYS A 135 -7.60 -48.12 16.27
N TYR A 136 -7.27 -47.74 15.04
CA TYR A 136 -6.94 -48.66 13.94
C TYR A 136 -6.30 -47.96 12.71
N ILE A 137 -5.78 -48.78 11.80
CA ILE A 137 -5.45 -48.44 10.41
C ILE A 137 -6.43 -49.20 9.51
N GLY A 138 -7.12 -48.52 8.60
CA GLY A 138 -8.18 -49.15 7.80
C GLY A 138 -8.29 -48.57 6.40
N PHE A 139 -8.41 -49.45 5.40
CA PHE A 139 -8.51 -49.06 3.99
C PHE A 139 -9.94 -49.31 3.54
N LEU A 140 -10.73 -48.24 3.55
CA LEU A 140 -12.15 -48.27 3.25
C LEU A 140 -12.36 -47.90 1.79
N HIS A 141 -12.76 -48.89 0.99
CA HIS A 141 -13.31 -48.64 -0.32
C HIS A 141 -14.82 -48.40 -0.17
N LYS A 142 -15.31 -47.26 -0.65
CA LYS A 142 -16.73 -46.90 -0.59
C LYS A 142 -17.07 -45.85 -1.64
N SER A 143 -18.18 -46.04 -2.33
CA SER A 143 -18.68 -45.13 -3.38
C SER A 143 -17.63 -44.80 -4.45
N GLY A 144 -16.76 -45.76 -4.80
CA GLY A 144 -15.70 -45.57 -5.80
C GLY A 144 -14.43 -44.88 -5.28
N ASN A 145 -14.34 -44.57 -3.98
CA ASN A 145 -13.16 -43.97 -3.35
C ASN A 145 -12.50 -44.95 -2.39
N LEU A 146 -11.18 -44.81 -2.23
CA LEU A 146 -10.40 -45.37 -1.12
C LEU A 146 -10.15 -44.26 -0.10
N THR A 147 -10.51 -44.51 1.15
CA THR A 147 -10.07 -43.74 2.32
C THR A 147 -9.08 -44.56 3.13
N VAL A 148 -7.88 -44.04 3.35
CA VAL A 148 -6.90 -44.65 4.27
C VAL A 148 -6.99 -43.96 5.62
N GLU A 149 -7.64 -44.65 6.57
CA GLU A 149 -7.90 -44.14 7.90
C GLU A 149 -6.77 -44.52 8.85
N ARG A 150 -6.20 -43.51 9.51
CA ARG A 150 -5.14 -43.64 10.54
C ARG A 150 -5.65 -43.01 11.84
N TYR A 151 -6.50 -43.75 12.56
CA TYR A 151 -7.30 -43.22 13.66
C TYR A 151 -6.78 -43.65 15.03
N ASN A 152 -6.37 -42.67 15.85
CA ASN A 152 -6.04 -42.82 17.26
C ASN A 152 -6.74 -41.72 18.07
N ASN A 153 -8.05 -41.58 17.92
CA ASN A 153 -8.78 -40.42 18.42
C ASN A 153 -9.52 -40.66 19.74
N ASN A 154 -9.81 -39.55 20.43
CA ASN A 154 -10.65 -39.49 21.62
C ASN A 154 -11.47 -38.20 21.62
N GLY A 155 -12.53 -38.16 20.80
CA GLY A 155 -13.43 -37.00 20.69
C GLY A 155 -13.56 -36.38 19.29
N GLY A 156 -12.59 -36.56 18.39
CA GLY A 156 -12.70 -36.16 16.99
C GLY A 156 -11.73 -36.92 16.08
N ARG A 157 -12.19 -37.34 14.89
CA ARG A 157 -11.37 -38.09 13.92
C ARG A 157 -10.34 -37.17 13.24
N PRO A 158 -9.08 -37.63 13.04
CA PRO A 158 -8.13 -36.90 12.23
C PRO A 158 -8.52 -36.93 10.75
N SER A 159 -7.87 -36.08 9.95
CA SER A 159 -7.93 -36.13 8.49
C SER A 159 -7.44 -37.48 7.96
N SER A 160 -7.86 -37.84 6.75
CA SER A 160 -7.47 -39.08 6.08
C SER A 160 -7.26 -38.79 4.60
N ALA A 161 -6.31 -39.50 3.99
CA ALA A 161 -6.12 -39.43 2.55
C ALA A 161 -7.30 -40.14 1.86
N VAL A 162 -7.82 -39.54 0.80
CA VAL A 162 -8.95 -40.08 0.01
C VAL A 162 -8.62 -39.96 -1.47
N ALA A 163 -8.71 -41.05 -2.21
CA ALA A 163 -8.47 -41.08 -3.66
C ALA A 163 -9.58 -41.84 -4.40
N ALA A 164 -9.88 -41.43 -5.63
CA ALA A 164 -10.81 -42.13 -6.50
C ALA A 164 -10.14 -43.38 -7.09
N VAL A 165 -10.81 -44.52 -6.98
CA VAL A 165 -10.29 -45.84 -7.43
C VAL A 165 -11.30 -46.62 -8.29
N GLY A 166 -12.56 -46.18 -8.33
CA GLY A 166 -13.59 -46.77 -9.19
C GLY A 166 -13.96 -48.21 -8.80
N SER A 167 -14.51 -48.95 -9.76
CA SER A 167 -14.95 -50.34 -9.62
C SER A 167 -14.20 -51.35 -10.50
N GLU A 168 -13.44 -50.88 -11.49
CA GLU A 168 -12.59 -51.74 -12.31
C GLU A 168 -11.29 -52.10 -11.58
N TRP A 169 -10.49 -52.99 -12.19
CA TRP A 169 -9.17 -53.32 -11.67
C TRP A 169 -8.30 -52.07 -11.61
N VAL A 170 -7.60 -51.90 -10.49
CA VAL A 170 -6.72 -50.77 -10.24
C VAL A 170 -5.61 -51.21 -9.29
N HIS A 171 -4.41 -50.66 -9.48
CA HIS A 171 -3.30 -50.83 -8.55
C HIS A 171 -3.32 -49.72 -7.51
N VAL A 172 -3.16 -50.08 -6.24
CA VAL A 172 -3.17 -49.15 -5.11
C VAL A 172 -1.91 -49.35 -4.28
N ASP A 173 -1.24 -48.24 -3.97
CA ASP A 173 -0.23 -48.19 -2.92
C ASP A 173 -0.64 -47.17 -1.86
N ALA A 174 -0.83 -47.64 -0.64
CA ALA A 174 -0.98 -46.77 0.52
C ALA A 174 0.35 -46.75 1.29
N VAL A 175 1.01 -45.60 1.25
CA VAL A 175 2.30 -45.33 1.91
C VAL A 175 2.05 -44.58 3.22
N LEU A 176 2.24 -45.25 4.34
CA LEU A 176 2.13 -44.70 5.68
C LEU A 176 3.54 -44.43 6.23
N SER A 177 4.01 -43.19 6.07
CA SER A 177 5.27 -42.74 6.63
C SER A 177 5.12 -42.37 8.11
N LYS A 178 6.19 -41.91 8.75
CA LYS A 178 6.13 -41.40 10.13
C LYS A 178 5.10 -40.28 10.30
N THR A 179 5.06 -39.37 9.33
CA THR A 179 4.29 -38.11 9.40
C THR A 179 3.11 -38.05 8.46
N ASP A 180 2.99 -38.96 7.49
CA ASP A 180 2.04 -38.82 6.40
C ASP A 180 1.39 -40.15 6.02
N THR A 181 0.25 -40.05 5.36
CA THR A 181 -0.41 -41.14 4.63
C THR A 181 -0.62 -40.68 3.20
N THR A 182 0.01 -41.35 2.24
CA THR A 182 -0.08 -41.03 0.81
C THR A 182 -0.69 -42.20 0.05
N ILE A 183 -1.61 -41.90 -0.87
CA ILE A 183 -2.22 -42.88 -1.76
C ILE A 183 -1.68 -42.65 -3.17
N TYR A 184 -1.17 -43.72 -3.77
CA TYR A 184 -0.87 -43.82 -5.18
C TYR A 184 -1.89 -44.74 -5.84
N VAL A 185 -2.35 -44.34 -7.03
CA VAL A 185 -3.25 -45.13 -7.86
C VAL A 185 -2.57 -45.30 -9.21
N ASN A 186 -2.35 -46.54 -9.63
CA ASN A 186 -1.61 -46.88 -10.85
C ASN A 186 -0.24 -46.15 -10.95
N GLY A 187 0.44 -45.97 -9.81
CA GLY A 187 1.78 -45.33 -9.74
C GLY A 187 1.78 -43.80 -9.76
N VAL A 188 0.61 -43.16 -9.82
CA VAL A 188 0.44 -41.71 -9.73
C VAL A 188 0.02 -41.33 -8.31
N LYS A 189 0.64 -40.31 -7.72
CA LYS A 189 0.24 -39.79 -6.42
C LYS A 189 -1.11 -39.07 -6.55
N GLU A 190 -2.12 -39.54 -5.83
CA GLU A 190 -3.48 -38.98 -5.91
C GLU A 190 -3.89 -38.22 -4.64
N ALA A 191 -3.42 -38.63 -3.47
CA ALA A 191 -3.79 -37.98 -2.21
C ALA A 191 -2.70 -38.09 -1.14
N SER A 192 -2.64 -37.12 -0.22
CA SER A 192 -1.82 -37.19 0.98
C SER A 192 -2.52 -36.52 2.16
N ALA A 193 -2.34 -37.07 3.37
CA ALA A 193 -2.80 -36.46 4.60
C ALA A 193 -1.72 -36.58 5.69
N GLU A 194 -1.41 -35.47 6.35
CA GLU A 194 -0.52 -35.46 7.52
C GLU A 194 -1.16 -36.26 8.67
N SER A 195 -0.32 -36.90 9.47
CA SER A 195 -0.71 -37.63 10.67
C SER A 195 0.36 -37.53 11.75
N SER A 196 -0.07 -37.14 12.95
CA SER A 196 0.78 -37.12 14.14
C SER A 196 0.85 -38.45 14.89
N TYR A 197 0.10 -39.47 14.46
CA TYR A 197 -0.06 -40.72 15.20
C TYR A 197 0.88 -41.80 14.69
N ALA A 198 1.96 -42.11 15.41
CA ALA A 198 2.91 -43.13 14.98
C ALA A 198 2.25 -44.53 14.85
N LEU A 199 2.65 -45.31 13.85
CA LEU A 199 2.09 -46.66 13.63
C LEU A 199 2.25 -47.60 14.84
N PRO A 200 3.38 -47.60 15.59
CA PRO A 200 3.49 -48.42 16.80
C PRO A 200 2.45 -48.08 17.87
N GLU A 201 2.03 -46.82 17.96
CA GLU A 201 0.97 -46.43 18.91
C GLU A 201 -0.37 -47.03 18.53
N LEU A 202 -0.68 -47.07 17.23
CA LEU A 202 -1.91 -47.62 16.65
C LEU A 202 -1.96 -49.14 16.65
N LEU A 203 -0.80 -49.79 16.54
CA LEU A 203 -0.69 -51.24 16.41
C LEU A 203 -0.41 -51.92 17.76
N GLY A 204 0.20 -51.21 18.71
CA GLY A 204 0.58 -51.77 20.01
C GLY A 204 1.55 -52.95 19.89
N ASP A 205 1.65 -53.74 20.97
CA ASP A 205 2.65 -54.82 21.08
C ASP A 205 2.19 -56.15 20.45
N SER A 206 0.95 -56.23 19.95
CA SER A 206 0.37 -57.46 19.39
C SER A 206 -0.82 -57.15 18.48
N SER A 207 -0.61 -56.35 17.44
CA SER A 207 -1.66 -55.98 16.49
C SER A 207 -2.33 -57.18 15.82
N ILE A 208 -3.60 -57.01 15.45
CA ILE A 208 -4.24 -57.87 14.46
C ILE A 208 -4.08 -57.27 13.06
N LEU A 209 -4.11 -58.13 12.04
CA LEU A 209 -4.23 -57.74 10.64
C LEU A 209 -5.30 -58.61 9.95
N GLN A 210 -6.26 -57.96 9.31
CA GLN A 210 -7.37 -58.60 8.60
C GLN A 210 -7.47 -58.05 7.17
N ILE A 211 -7.63 -58.95 6.21
CA ILE A 211 -7.93 -58.62 4.81
C ILE A 211 -9.39 -58.95 4.58
N GLY A 212 -10.16 -57.98 4.09
CA GLY A 212 -11.58 -58.16 3.80
C GLY A 212 -12.54 -57.92 4.97
N LYS A 213 -12.07 -57.40 6.11
CA LYS A 213 -12.90 -57.23 7.31
C LYS A 213 -12.42 -56.12 8.25
N ALA A 214 -13.36 -55.32 8.76
CA ALA A 214 -13.13 -54.41 9.90
C ALA A 214 -14.00 -54.74 11.12
N ASN A 215 -13.51 -54.41 12.32
CA ASN A 215 -14.16 -54.67 13.61
C ASN A 215 -15.18 -53.59 14.03
N TRP A 216 -16.00 -53.13 13.09
CA TRP A 216 -17.14 -52.26 13.33
C TRP A 216 -18.43 -53.05 13.56
N GLY A 217 -19.33 -52.60 14.42
CA GLY A 217 -20.64 -53.25 14.60
C GLY A 217 -20.54 -54.73 15.00
N ASN A 218 -21.01 -55.64 14.15
CA ASN A 218 -20.87 -57.09 14.26
C ASN A 218 -19.85 -57.68 13.24
N GLY A 219 -19.01 -56.81 12.68
CA GLY A 219 -18.15 -57.04 11.53
C GLY A 219 -18.71 -56.36 10.28
N GLU A 220 -17.83 -55.68 9.55
CA GLU A 220 -18.10 -55.15 8.21
C GLU A 220 -17.10 -55.83 7.25
N TYR A 221 -17.59 -56.37 6.13
CA TYR A 221 -16.84 -57.31 5.29
C TYR A 221 -16.72 -56.78 3.87
N ALA A 222 -15.70 -57.20 3.12
CA ALA A 222 -15.47 -56.76 1.75
C ALA A 222 -16.08 -57.70 0.70
N GLN A 223 -16.65 -57.13 -0.37
CA GLN A 223 -16.93 -57.81 -1.63
C GLN A 223 -16.02 -57.21 -2.70
N ALA A 224 -14.94 -57.91 -2.99
CA ALA A 224 -13.90 -57.47 -3.90
C ALA A 224 -13.06 -58.66 -4.34
N SER A 225 -12.40 -58.48 -5.47
CA SER A 225 -11.30 -59.33 -5.90
C SER A 225 -9.99 -58.58 -5.66
N ILE A 226 -9.02 -59.20 -4.97
CA ILE A 226 -7.73 -58.60 -4.58
C ILE A 226 -6.62 -59.50 -5.13
N ASP A 227 -5.61 -58.87 -5.73
CA ASP A 227 -4.45 -59.58 -6.25
C ASP A 227 -3.13 -58.89 -5.88
N ASN A 228 -2.01 -59.59 -6.01
CA ASN A 228 -0.65 -59.07 -5.80
C ASN A 228 -0.47 -58.26 -4.51
N LEU A 229 -1.06 -58.72 -3.39
CA LEU A 229 -1.03 -58.01 -2.11
C LEU A 229 0.34 -58.13 -1.45
N LYS A 230 1.06 -57.01 -1.38
CA LYS A 230 2.33 -56.87 -0.68
C LYS A 230 2.24 -55.89 0.48
N ILE A 231 2.99 -56.19 1.54
CA ILE A 231 3.14 -55.29 2.69
C ILE A 231 4.63 -55.10 2.96
N TYR A 232 5.08 -53.86 2.99
CA TYR A 232 6.45 -53.46 3.30
C TYR A 232 6.53 -52.81 4.68
N ASN A 233 7.60 -53.03 5.44
CA ASN A 233 7.90 -52.32 6.70
C ASN A 233 8.61 -50.98 6.48
N LYS A 234 8.42 -50.38 5.31
CA LYS A 234 9.06 -49.16 4.85
C LYS A 234 8.03 -48.32 4.10
N ALA A 235 8.10 -47.00 4.25
CA ALA A 235 7.45 -46.09 3.32
C ALA A 235 8.23 -46.05 2.00
N LEU A 236 7.68 -46.68 0.96
CA LEU A 236 8.29 -46.66 -0.38
C LEU A 236 8.32 -45.24 -0.95
N THR A 237 9.43 -44.91 -1.62
CA THR A 237 9.54 -43.68 -2.42
C THR A 237 8.68 -43.78 -3.69
N GLN A 238 8.39 -42.65 -4.34
CA GLN A 238 7.61 -42.65 -5.59
C GLN A 238 8.22 -43.54 -6.69
N THR A 239 9.53 -43.54 -6.85
CA THR A 239 10.21 -44.42 -7.82
C THR A 239 10.05 -45.89 -7.44
N GLU A 240 10.17 -46.23 -6.15
CA GLU A 240 9.96 -47.61 -5.69
C GLU A 240 8.51 -48.06 -5.89
N VAL A 241 7.52 -47.20 -5.55
CA VAL A 241 6.11 -47.44 -5.86
C VAL A 241 5.91 -47.72 -7.34
N GLN A 242 6.42 -46.86 -8.22
CA GLN A 242 6.29 -47.03 -9.66
C GLN A 242 6.93 -48.32 -10.21
N ASN A 243 7.93 -48.88 -9.53
CA ASN A 243 8.52 -50.17 -9.90
C ASN A 243 7.66 -51.38 -9.48
N GLU A 244 6.75 -51.20 -8.51
CA GLU A 244 5.81 -52.24 -8.07
C GLU A 244 4.57 -52.31 -8.95
N VAL A 245 4.25 -51.24 -9.68
CA VAL A 245 3.04 -51.15 -10.49
C VAL A 245 3.19 -51.99 -11.77
N PRO A 246 2.23 -52.89 -12.03
CA PRO A 246 2.15 -53.61 -13.30
C PRO A 246 2.08 -52.68 -14.52
N ASP A 247 2.77 -53.08 -15.59
CA ASP A 247 2.90 -52.31 -16.84
C ASP A 247 1.55 -51.87 -17.44
N THR A 248 0.52 -52.72 -17.33
CA THR A 248 -0.84 -52.43 -17.80
C THR A 248 -1.44 -51.20 -17.10
N PHE A 249 -1.28 -51.10 -15.78
CA PHE A 249 -1.80 -49.96 -15.02
C PHE A 249 -1.00 -48.68 -15.28
N ILE A 250 0.31 -48.77 -15.52
CA ILE A 250 1.13 -47.63 -15.94
C ILE A 250 0.65 -47.10 -17.31
N GLU A 251 0.35 -47.97 -18.26
CA GLU A 251 -0.16 -47.58 -19.58
C GLU A 251 -1.56 -46.95 -19.49
N GLU A 252 -2.44 -47.50 -18.65
CA GLU A 252 -3.73 -46.90 -18.34
C GLU A 252 -3.60 -45.52 -17.67
N ALA A 253 -2.64 -45.35 -16.75
CA ALA A 253 -2.36 -44.08 -16.10
C ALA A 253 -1.86 -43.02 -17.10
N ILE A 254 -0.91 -43.38 -17.99
CA ILE A 254 -0.44 -42.49 -19.06
C ILE A 254 -1.60 -42.08 -19.98
N ALA A 255 -2.44 -43.04 -20.40
CA ALA A 255 -3.61 -42.76 -21.23
C ALA A 255 -4.63 -41.87 -20.50
N SER A 256 -4.83 -42.07 -19.20
CA SER A 256 -5.67 -41.24 -18.35
C SER A 256 -5.16 -39.81 -18.26
N VAL A 257 -3.87 -39.61 -17.97
CA VAL A 257 -3.22 -38.28 -17.95
C VAL A 257 -3.37 -37.61 -19.31
N LYS A 258 -3.06 -38.32 -20.40
CA LYS A 258 -3.22 -37.81 -21.77
C LYS A 258 -4.61 -37.28 -22.06
N ASN A 259 -5.66 -38.00 -21.63
CA ASN A 259 -7.05 -37.57 -21.83
C ASN A 259 -7.45 -36.36 -20.96
N LYS A 260 -6.72 -36.10 -19.87
CA LYS A 260 -6.91 -34.94 -19.00
C LYS A 260 -6.22 -33.67 -19.53
N ILE A 261 -5.22 -33.81 -20.40
CA ILE A 261 -4.49 -32.66 -20.96
C ILE A 261 -5.44 -31.77 -21.78
N LYS A 262 -5.43 -30.46 -21.48
CA LYS A 262 -6.29 -29.44 -22.12
C LYS A 262 -5.46 -28.46 -22.91
N ASP A 263 -6.12 -27.75 -23.83
CA ASP A 263 -5.55 -26.61 -24.53
C ASP A 263 -4.99 -25.58 -23.53
N VAL A 264 -3.86 -24.97 -23.88
CA VAL A 264 -3.16 -23.99 -23.05
C VAL A 264 -3.52 -22.58 -23.51
N VAL A 265 -3.83 -21.69 -22.58
CA VAL A 265 -4.01 -20.26 -22.86
C VAL A 265 -3.00 -19.50 -22.02
N LEU A 266 -2.13 -18.74 -22.68
CA LEU A 266 -1.10 -17.92 -22.03
C LEU A 266 -1.51 -16.45 -22.15
N ALA A 267 -1.90 -15.85 -21.04
CA ALA A 267 -2.35 -14.48 -20.91
C ALA A 267 -1.33 -13.56 -20.22
N ASP A 268 -0.31 -14.12 -19.59
CA ASP A 268 0.75 -13.38 -18.90
C ASP A 268 2.13 -13.59 -19.52
N SER A 269 3.07 -12.70 -19.19
CA SER A 269 4.46 -12.78 -19.66
C SER A 269 5.23 -13.98 -19.07
N GLN A 270 4.73 -14.55 -17.99
CA GLN A 270 5.24 -15.77 -17.37
C GLN A 270 4.10 -16.54 -16.72
N GLU A 271 4.02 -17.85 -16.97
CA GLU A 271 3.00 -18.73 -16.38
C GLU A 271 3.60 -20.11 -16.04
N VAL A 272 2.99 -20.80 -15.08
CA VAL A 272 3.33 -22.19 -14.74
C VAL A 272 2.31 -23.11 -15.40
N LEU A 273 2.79 -23.98 -16.28
CA LEU A 273 1.95 -24.94 -17.00
C LEU A 273 1.52 -26.10 -16.09
N PRO A 274 0.36 -26.73 -16.33
CA PRO A 274 -0.12 -27.85 -15.51
C PRO A 274 0.85 -29.04 -15.56
N ASP A 275 1.25 -29.53 -14.39
CA ASP A 275 2.20 -30.65 -14.24
C ASP A 275 1.51 -32.02 -14.11
N TYR A 276 0.18 -32.03 -13.96
CA TYR A 276 -0.66 -33.22 -13.77
C TYR A 276 -0.11 -34.17 -12.70
N ASN A 277 0.01 -33.68 -11.46
CA ASN A 277 0.57 -34.43 -10.31
C ASN A 277 2.03 -34.84 -10.53
N GLY A 278 2.82 -33.96 -11.17
CA GLY A 278 4.23 -34.18 -11.48
C GLY A 278 4.52 -35.20 -12.57
N THR A 279 3.52 -35.58 -13.39
CA THR A 279 3.69 -36.57 -14.47
C THR A 279 3.99 -35.94 -15.83
N VAL A 280 3.75 -34.64 -15.99
CA VAL A 280 3.89 -33.93 -17.26
C VAL A 280 4.93 -32.83 -17.14
N THR A 281 5.78 -32.75 -18.17
CA THR A 281 6.61 -31.57 -18.46
C THR A 281 6.30 -31.08 -19.87
N TRP A 282 6.73 -29.88 -20.22
CA TRP A 282 6.35 -29.21 -21.46
C TRP A 282 7.57 -28.83 -22.28
N LYS A 283 7.39 -28.81 -23.60
CA LYS A 283 8.34 -28.27 -24.57
C LYS A 283 7.61 -27.30 -25.49
N SER A 284 8.34 -26.33 -26.00
CA SER A 284 7.83 -25.38 -27.00
C SER A 284 8.67 -25.45 -28.26
N SER A 285 8.01 -25.44 -29.41
CA SER A 285 8.62 -25.16 -30.71
C SER A 285 8.33 -23.74 -31.20
N MET A 286 7.56 -22.96 -30.42
CA MET A 286 7.18 -21.59 -30.74
C MET A 286 8.26 -20.60 -30.29
N PRO A 287 8.70 -19.65 -31.14
CA PRO A 287 9.64 -18.61 -30.72
C PRO A 287 9.03 -17.65 -29.68
N GLU A 288 7.71 -17.58 -29.57
CA GLU A 288 6.99 -16.76 -28.60
C GLU A 288 6.94 -17.39 -27.20
N VAL A 289 7.18 -18.69 -27.05
CA VAL A 289 7.07 -19.39 -25.76
C VAL A 289 8.35 -20.15 -25.47
N VAL A 290 9.01 -19.81 -24.37
CA VAL A 290 10.22 -20.50 -23.89
C VAL A 290 9.88 -21.25 -22.62
N ILE A 291 10.04 -22.58 -22.62
CA ILE A 291 9.89 -23.39 -21.41
C ILE A 291 11.23 -23.46 -20.68
N ALA A 292 11.22 -23.19 -19.39
CA ALA A 292 12.40 -23.25 -18.54
C ALA A 292 12.87 -24.70 -18.30
N GLU A 293 14.03 -24.87 -17.65
CA GLU A 293 14.62 -26.19 -17.37
C GLU A 293 13.77 -27.07 -16.45
N ASP A 294 12.87 -26.47 -15.65
CA ASP A 294 11.90 -27.20 -14.82
C ASP A 294 10.83 -27.92 -15.66
N GLY A 295 10.71 -27.58 -16.95
CA GLY A 295 9.70 -28.13 -17.85
C GLY A 295 8.28 -27.63 -17.60
N LEU A 296 8.07 -26.64 -16.73
CA LEU A 296 6.75 -26.15 -16.33
C LEU A 296 6.61 -24.65 -16.52
N THR A 297 7.66 -23.88 -16.24
CA THR A 297 7.60 -22.42 -16.32
C THR A 297 7.74 -21.95 -17.76
N ALA A 298 6.72 -21.30 -18.30
CA ALA A 298 6.72 -20.69 -19.62
C ALA A 298 7.01 -19.18 -19.52
N THR A 299 8.01 -18.69 -20.25
CA THR A 299 8.20 -17.26 -20.54
C THR A 299 7.60 -16.94 -21.90
N VAL A 300 6.75 -15.92 -21.95
CA VAL A 300 5.85 -15.68 -23.07
C VAL A 300 6.10 -14.28 -23.65
N LYS A 301 6.37 -14.23 -24.95
CA LYS A 301 6.40 -12.99 -25.72
C LYS A 301 5.02 -12.74 -26.30
N GLN A 302 4.23 -11.98 -25.57
CA GLN A 302 2.87 -11.64 -25.98
C GLN A 302 2.86 -10.66 -27.17
N PRO A 303 1.86 -10.77 -28.07
CA PRO A 303 1.55 -9.73 -29.06
C PRO A 303 1.27 -8.40 -28.39
N ALA A 304 1.50 -7.29 -29.10
CA ALA A 304 1.23 -5.96 -28.55
C ALA A 304 -0.28 -5.71 -28.37
N VAL A 305 -0.62 -4.68 -27.59
CA VAL A 305 -2.03 -4.26 -27.38
C VAL A 305 -2.74 -4.07 -28.72
N GLY A 306 -3.91 -4.71 -28.87
CA GLY A 306 -4.72 -4.67 -30.08
C GLY A 306 -4.27 -5.59 -31.22
N GLU A 307 -3.15 -6.29 -31.08
CA GLU A 307 -2.77 -7.34 -32.04
C GLU A 307 -3.55 -8.63 -31.81
N ALA A 308 -3.68 -9.47 -32.84
CA ALA A 308 -4.36 -10.76 -32.72
C ALA A 308 -3.54 -11.74 -31.86
N ALA A 309 -4.24 -12.56 -31.09
CA ALA A 309 -3.62 -13.67 -30.35
C ALA A 309 -2.86 -14.61 -31.30
N VAL A 310 -1.71 -15.12 -30.84
CA VAL A 310 -0.90 -16.08 -31.59
C VAL A 310 -1.31 -17.49 -31.19
N LYS A 311 -1.60 -18.35 -32.17
CA LYS A 311 -1.98 -19.75 -31.96
C LYS A 311 -0.86 -20.67 -32.43
N GLY A 312 -0.61 -21.74 -31.69
CA GLY A 312 0.39 -22.76 -32.03
C GLY A 312 0.21 -24.05 -31.25
N THR A 313 1.29 -24.80 -31.05
CA THR A 313 1.29 -26.02 -30.22
C THR A 313 2.45 -26.02 -29.23
N LEU A 314 2.18 -26.54 -28.04
CA LEU A 314 3.20 -27.02 -27.09
C LEU A 314 3.19 -28.55 -27.11
N THR A 315 4.31 -29.17 -26.71
CA THR A 315 4.42 -30.61 -26.56
C THR A 315 4.40 -30.95 -25.07
N ALA A 316 3.36 -31.61 -24.60
CA ALA A 316 3.33 -32.21 -23.27
C ALA A 316 4.05 -33.57 -23.31
N VAL A 317 4.97 -33.78 -22.38
CA VAL A 317 5.79 -34.98 -22.22
C VAL A 317 5.36 -35.67 -20.93
N ILE A 318 4.54 -36.71 -21.07
CA ILE A 318 4.08 -37.54 -19.97
C ILE A 318 5.19 -38.53 -19.63
N THR A 319 5.56 -38.65 -18.36
CA THR A 319 6.59 -39.59 -17.89
C THR A 319 6.11 -40.32 -16.64
N LEU A 320 6.06 -41.65 -16.70
CA LEU A 320 5.67 -42.50 -15.57
C LEU A 320 6.45 -43.82 -15.62
N ALA A 321 7.05 -44.23 -14.49
CA ALA A 321 7.84 -45.48 -14.39
C ALA A 321 8.89 -45.66 -15.50
N GLY A 322 9.53 -44.58 -15.95
CA GLY A 322 10.52 -44.60 -17.04
C GLY A 322 9.93 -44.76 -18.46
N LYS A 323 8.62 -44.97 -18.60
CA LYS A 323 7.90 -44.86 -19.87
C LYS A 323 7.56 -43.39 -20.14
N SER A 324 7.56 -42.99 -21.41
CA SER A 324 7.21 -41.62 -21.80
C SER A 324 6.40 -41.58 -23.08
N GLU A 325 5.45 -40.65 -23.15
CA GLU A 325 4.63 -40.35 -24.32
C GLU A 325 4.55 -38.83 -24.53
N GLU A 326 4.60 -38.39 -25.80
CA GLU A 326 4.47 -36.98 -26.17
C GLU A 326 3.11 -36.70 -26.81
N VAL A 327 2.53 -35.54 -26.47
CA VAL A 327 1.23 -35.08 -26.96
C VAL A 327 1.35 -33.63 -27.42
N GLU A 328 0.92 -33.35 -28.66
CA GLU A 328 0.80 -31.97 -29.15
C GLU A 328 -0.49 -31.35 -28.62
N VAL A 329 -0.35 -30.20 -27.98
CA VAL A 329 -1.42 -29.49 -27.29
C VAL A 329 -1.58 -28.10 -27.90
N PRO A 330 -2.78 -27.71 -28.34
CA PRO A 330 -3.03 -26.36 -28.82
C PRO A 330 -2.69 -25.32 -27.75
N VAL A 331 -2.00 -24.26 -28.13
CA VAL A 331 -1.74 -23.10 -27.27
C VAL A 331 -2.20 -21.81 -27.93
N THR A 332 -2.81 -20.93 -27.14
CA THR A 332 -3.16 -19.56 -27.52
C THR A 332 -2.42 -18.57 -26.64
N VAL A 333 -1.51 -17.78 -27.23
CA VAL A 333 -0.86 -16.65 -26.57
C VAL A 333 -1.71 -15.40 -26.80
N LYS A 334 -2.35 -14.89 -25.74
CA LYS A 334 -3.14 -13.66 -25.80
C LYS A 334 -2.22 -12.44 -25.93
N ALA A 335 -2.72 -11.43 -26.63
CA ALA A 335 -2.09 -10.11 -26.68
C ALA A 335 -2.04 -9.47 -25.28
N ILE A 336 -1.13 -8.52 -25.10
CA ILE A 336 -1.11 -7.67 -23.91
C ILE A 336 -2.46 -6.93 -23.83
N ILE A 337 -3.04 -6.94 -22.63
CA ILE A 337 -4.29 -6.23 -22.32
C ILE A 337 -3.97 -4.76 -22.14
N GLY A 338 -4.66 -3.89 -22.88
CA GLY A 338 -4.51 -2.44 -22.78
C GLY A 338 -5.12 -1.87 -21.50
N GLU A 339 -4.61 -0.73 -21.03
CA GLU A 339 -5.05 -0.07 -19.79
C GLU A 339 -6.56 0.24 -19.74
N ASN A 340 -7.19 0.46 -20.89
CA ASN A 340 -8.62 0.76 -21.01
C ASN A 340 -9.46 -0.45 -21.43
N ASP A 341 -8.84 -1.61 -21.64
CA ASP A 341 -9.56 -2.83 -21.96
C ASP A 341 -10.18 -3.38 -20.67
N GLU A 342 -11.36 -3.99 -20.79
CA GLU A 342 -12.05 -4.66 -19.68
C GLU A 342 -11.17 -5.77 -19.09
N TYR A 343 -10.99 -5.75 -17.77
CA TYR A 343 -10.21 -6.71 -17.03
C TYR A 343 -10.53 -6.67 -15.54
N GLY A 344 -10.96 -7.82 -15.02
CA GLY A 344 -11.28 -7.99 -13.60
C GLY A 344 -12.53 -7.20 -13.16
N TYR A 345 -12.88 -7.41 -11.90
CA TYR A 345 -14.15 -6.99 -11.33
C TYR A 345 -13.95 -6.46 -9.91
N LEU A 346 -14.77 -5.48 -9.53
CA LEU A 346 -14.83 -4.95 -8.17
C LEU A 346 -16.23 -5.19 -7.61
N MET A 347 -16.29 -5.79 -6.43
CA MET A 347 -17.50 -5.95 -5.65
C MET A 347 -17.49 -4.95 -4.48
N VAL A 348 -18.56 -4.17 -4.33
CA VAL A 348 -18.86 -3.50 -3.07
C VAL A 348 -19.85 -4.35 -2.29
N HIS A 349 -19.66 -4.46 -0.99
CA HIS A 349 -20.56 -5.21 -0.12
C HIS A 349 -20.49 -4.73 1.32
N PHE A 350 -21.34 -5.28 2.18
CA PHE A 350 -21.16 -5.20 3.64
C PHE A 350 -20.86 -6.57 4.25
N VAL A 351 -20.50 -6.57 5.53
CA VAL A 351 -20.30 -7.78 6.31
C VAL A 351 -21.30 -7.78 7.46
N GLU A 352 -22.06 -8.87 7.57
CA GLU A 352 -22.95 -9.08 8.70
C GLU A 352 -22.21 -9.78 9.85
N ASP A 353 -22.02 -9.09 10.97
CA ASP A 353 -21.46 -9.66 12.20
C ASP A 353 -22.33 -9.29 13.40
N SER A 354 -23.04 -10.30 13.92
CA SER A 354 -23.91 -10.15 15.09
C SER A 354 -23.19 -9.79 16.39
N ASN A 355 -21.87 -9.95 16.46
CA ASN A 355 -21.07 -9.67 17.66
C ASN A 355 -20.44 -8.27 17.65
N GLY A 356 -20.62 -7.49 16.59
CA GLY A 356 -19.91 -6.24 16.39
C GLY A 356 -20.66 -5.22 15.55
N TYR A 357 -20.00 -4.09 15.32
CA TYR A 357 -20.46 -3.07 14.39
C TYR A 357 -19.68 -3.22 13.06
N ALA A 358 -20.17 -4.12 12.21
CA ALA A 358 -19.56 -4.46 10.92
C ALA A 358 -20.34 -3.94 9.71
N GLU A 359 -21.54 -3.38 9.90
CA GLU A 359 -22.41 -2.80 8.87
C GLU A 359 -21.81 -1.50 8.31
N LYS A 360 -20.82 -1.70 7.43
CA LYS A 360 -19.90 -0.74 6.81
C LYS A 360 -19.58 -1.20 5.38
N MET A 361 -18.86 -0.40 4.60
CA MET A 361 -18.53 -0.74 3.21
C MET A 361 -17.20 -1.47 3.12
N TYR A 362 -17.18 -2.55 2.35
CA TYR A 362 -16.04 -3.40 2.05
C TYR A 362 -15.94 -3.58 0.55
N LEU A 363 -14.75 -3.94 0.09
CA LEU A 363 -14.50 -4.23 -1.32
C LEU A 363 -13.81 -5.57 -1.46
N ASP A 364 -14.25 -6.36 -2.43
CA ASP A 364 -13.57 -7.56 -2.90
C ASP A 364 -13.22 -7.36 -4.38
N ILE A 365 -12.05 -7.85 -4.82
CA ILE A 365 -11.58 -7.74 -6.21
C ILE A 365 -11.37 -9.14 -6.79
N SER A 366 -11.67 -9.34 -8.07
CA SER A 366 -11.44 -10.64 -8.71
C SER A 366 -9.95 -11.00 -8.79
N ARG A 367 -9.64 -12.31 -8.84
CA ARG A 367 -8.30 -12.83 -9.16
C ARG A 367 -8.11 -12.82 -10.67
N GLY A 368 -7.36 -11.83 -11.15
CA GLY A 368 -7.31 -11.52 -12.57
C GLY A 368 -8.70 -11.30 -13.17
N ASP A 369 -8.87 -11.73 -14.41
CA ASP A 369 -10.14 -11.61 -15.16
C ASP A 369 -11.09 -12.80 -14.90
N ASN A 370 -11.26 -13.17 -13.63
CA ASN A 370 -12.07 -14.32 -13.22
C ASN A 370 -13.07 -13.94 -12.11
N PRO A 371 -14.36 -13.70 -12.44
CA PRO A 371 -15.39 -13.35 -11.47
C PRO A 371 -15.88 -14.53 -10.61
N GLU A 372 -15.26 -15.71 -10.72
CA GLU A 372 -15.52 -16.86 -9.84
C GLU A 372 -14.58 -16.88 -8.61
N GLN A 373 -13.55 -16.02 -8.59
CA GLN A 373 -12.48 -16.05 -7.58
C GLN A 373 -12.20 -14.64 -7.06
N TRP A 374 -12.40 -14.41 -5.76
CA TRP A 374 -12.37 -13.07 -5.16
C TRP A 374 -11.37 -12.96 -4.00
N ASP A 375 -10.68 -11.82 -3.92
CA ASP A 375 -9.82 -11.45 -2.80
C ASP A 375 -10.40 -10.25 -2.07
N PRO A 376 -10.54 -10.31 -0.72
CA PRO A 376 -10.95 -9.14 0.04
C PRO A 376 -9.85 -8.08 0.08
N LEU A 377 -10.20 -6.86 -0.31
CA LEU A 377 -9.30 -5.71 -0.22
C LEU A 377 -9.16 -5.24 1.23
N ASN A 378 -8.10 -4.49 1.52
CA ASN A 378 -7.80 -3.94 2.84
C ASN A 378 -7.72 -5.03 3.94
N GLY A 379 -7.36 -6.27 3.56
CA GLY A 379 -7.34 -7.41 4.47
C GLY A 379 -8.68 -7.67 5.14
N ARG A 380 -9.79 -7.47 4.42
CA ARG A 380 -11.17 -7.65 4.89
C ARG A 380 -11.60 -6.68 6.01
N ASN A 381 -10.97 -5.51 6.07
CA ASN A 381 -11.39 -4.43 6.96
C ASN A 381 -12.26 -3.43 6.18
N PRO A 382 -13.23 -2.77 6.83
CA PRO A 382 -14.07 -1.79 6.17
C PRO A 382 -13.22 -0.66 5.59
N ILE A 383 -13.69 -0.09 4.49
CA ILE A 383 -13.06 1.08 3.85
C ILE A 383 -13.83 2.37 4.14
N LEU A 384 -15.14 2.27 4.39
CA LEU A 384 -16.01 3.42 4.61
C LEU A 384 -17.02 3.14 5.72
N THR A 385 -17.40 4.20 6.42
CA THR A 385 -18.38 4.14 7.50
C THR A 385 -19.26 5.38 7.51
N SER A 386 -20.47 5.26 8.07
CA SER A 386 -21.34 6.41 8.28
C SER A 386 -21.32 6.86 9.74
N ASN A 387 -20.97 8.12 9.98
CA ASN A 387 -21.17 8.79 11.28
C ASN A 387 -22.52 9.53 11.35
N LEU A 388 -23.36 9.42 10.33
CA LEU A 388 -24.66 10.07 10.20
C LEU A 388 -25.80 9.06 10.41
N GLY A 389 -27.03 9.55 10.55
CA GLY A 389 -28.23 8.72 10.64
C GLY A 389 -28.15 7.65 11.73
N THR A 390 -28.39 6.41 11.33
CA THR A 390 -28.30 5.22 12.20
C THR A 390 -26.87 4.78 12.47
N THR A 391 -25.90 5.35 11.75
CA THR A 391 -24.49 4.98 11.64
C THR A 391 -24.20 3.62 10.99
N GLY A 392 -25.23 2.90 10.53
CA GLY A 392 -25.06 1.64 9.81
C GLY A 392 -25.18 1.84 8.31
N SER A 393 -24.48 1.00 7.55
CA SER A 393 -24.51 1.00 6.10
C SER A 393 -24.62 -0.43 5.59
N ARG A 394 -25.72 -0.73 4.91
CA ARG A 394 -26.06 -2.06 4.37
C ARG A 394 -26.42 -1.96 2.90
N ASP A 395 -26.39 -3.12 2.24
CA ASP A 395 -26.88 -3.32 0.88
C ASP A 395 -26.32 -2.27 -0.11
N PRO A 396 -24.99 -2.08 -0.18
CA PRO A 396 -24.41 -1.05 -1.03
C PRO A 396 -24.46 -1.41 -2.49
N PHE A 397 -24.58 -0.40 -3.33
CA PHE A 397 -24.44 -0.50 -4.77
C PHE A 397 -23.42 0.49 -5.31
N LEU A 398 -22.60 0.07 -6.28
CA LEU A 398 -21.59 0.90 -6.91
C LEU A 398 -22.03 1.24 -8.34
N THR A 399 -22.19 2.53 -8.63
CA THR A 399 -22.64 3.03 -9.93
C THR A 399 -21.73 4.13 -10.46
N TYR A 400 -21.83 4.46 -11.74
CA TYR A 400 -20.92 5.38 -12.43
C TYR A 400 -21.67 6.41 -13.27
N ASN A 401 -21.31 7.68 -13.11
CA ASN A 401 -21.79 8.77 -13.95
C ASN A 401 -20.77 9.01 -15.08
N PRO A 402 -21.10 8.68 -16.35
CA PRO A 402 -20.19 8.84 -17.47
C PRO A 402 -19.94 10.30 -17.87
N GLU A 403 -20.88 11.21 -17.58
CA GLU A 403 -20.74 12.64 -17.91
C GLU A 403 -19.74 13.33 -16.97
N THR A 404 -19.81 13.04 -15.68
CA THR A 404 -18.93 13.65 -14.67
C THR A 404 -17.70 12.81 -14.34
N LYS A 405 -17.65 11.57 -14.84
CA LYS A 405 -16.64 10.55 -14.51
C LYS A 405 -16.51 10.35 -13.02
N THR A 406 -17.63 10.06 -12.37
CA THR A 406 -17.72 9.89 -10.91
C THR A 406 -18.33 8.55 -10.60
N TYR A 407 -17.64 7.78 -9.75
CA TYR A 407 -18.18 6.58 -9.13
C TYR A 407 -18.91 6.96 -7.85
N TYR A 408 -20.02 6.30 -7.57
CA TYR A 408 -20.79 6.46 -6.35
C TYR A 408 -20.98 5.12 -5.69
N ILE A 409 -20.83 5.08 -4.37
CA ILE A 409 -21.39 4.01 -3.54
C ILE A 409 -22.64 4.60 -2.87
N ILE A 410 -23.78 3.93 -3.07
CA ILE A 410 -25.03 4.25 -2.38
C ILE A 410 -25.42 3.10 -1.47
N ALA A 411 -26.00 3.38 -0.30
CA ALA A 411 -26.31 2.33 0.67
C ALA A 411 -27.49 2.70 1.59
N THR A 412 -28.12 1.66 2.13
CA THR A 412 -29.13 1.73 3.18
C THR A 412 -28.55 2.40 4.44
N ASP A 413 -29.27 3.35 5.05
CA ASP A 413 -28.98 3.85 6.40
C ASP A 413 -29.70 3.00 7.47
N LEU A 414 -29.07 1.89 7.86
CA LEU A 414 -29.58 0.99 8.90
C LEU A 414 -28.46 0.34 9.70
N ARG A 415 -28.53 0.46 11.02
CA ARG A 415 -27.67 -0.27 11.96
C ARG A 415 -28.49 -1.26 12.78
N VAL A 416 -28.36 -2.55 12.46
CA VAL A 416 -29.03 -3.64 13.19
C VAL A 416 -28.25 -3.99 14.45
N PHE A 417 -26.92 -3.99 14.40
CA PHE A 417 -26.08 -4.51 15.49
C PHE A 417 -25.41 -3.41 16.32
N GLY A 418 -25.44 -3.58 17.64
CA GLY A 418 -24.85 -2.63 18.58
C GLY A 418 -25.48 -1.22 18.54
N ALA A 419 -26.76 -1.14 18.16
CA ALA A 419 -27.56 0.09 18.09
C ALA A 419 -28.79 0.02 19.00
N ASP A 420 -29.98 0.38 18.50
CA ASP A 420 -31.23 0.49 19.26
C ASP A 420 -31.94 -0.86 19.51
N ASN A 421 -31.59 -1.91 18.75
CA ASN A 421 -32.26 -3.21 18.76
C ASN A 421 -33.79 -3.11 18.58
N ALA A 422 -34.27 -2.14 17.78
CA ALA A 422 -35.71 -1.90 17.62
C ALA A 422 -36.45 -3.07 16.94
N GLY A 423 -35.71 -3.88 16.16
CA GLY A 423 -36.21 -5.08 15.50
C GLY A 423 -36.92 -4.78 14.18
N TRP A 424 -37.03 -5.80 13.33
CA TRP A 424 -37.51 -5.68 11.95
C TRP A 424 -38.85 -4.97 11.80
N GLY A 425 -39.82 -5.21 12.70
CA GLY A 425 -41.11 -4.51 12.65
C GLY A 425 -40.96 -3.00 12.78
N ALA A 426 -40.13 -2.51 13.71
CA ALA A 426 -39.90 -1.09 13.92
C ALA A 426 -39.02 -0.48 12.82
N TRP A 427 -37.99 -1.19 12.35
CA TRP A 427 -37.15 -0.70 11.25
C TRP A 427 -37.92 -0.58 9.92
N THR A 428 -39.04 -1.30 9.76
CA THR A 428 -39.97 -1.12 8.61
C THR A 428 -41.03 -0.02 8.81
N THR A 429 -41.08 0.62 9.97
CA THR A 429 -42.14 1.58 10.33
C THR A 429 -41.53 2.88 10.83
N ASN A 430 -41.56 3.91 9.97
CA ASN A 430 -41.08 5.26 10.26
C ASN A 430 -39.62 5.31 10.75
N TYR A 431 -38.74 4.60 10.05
CA TYR A 431 -37.31 4.59 10.33
C TYR A 431 -36.55 5.53 9.38
N SER A 432 -35.41 5.13 8.83
CA SER A 432 -34.66 5.98 7.90
C SER A 432 -35.19 5.87 6.47
N THR A 433 -35.52 7.01 5.87
CA THR A 433 -35.72 7.19 4.41
C THR A 433 -34.50 7.85 3.75
N LYS A 434 -33.35 7.84 4.43
CA LYS A 434 -32.13 8.47 3.93
C LYS A 434 -31.23 7.45 3.25
N MET A 435 -30.57 7.90 2.20
CA MET A 435 -29.55 7.13 1.49
C MET A 435 -28.17 7.64 1.88
N ASN A 436 -27.26 6.74 2.25
CA ASN A 436 -25.84 7.04 2.40
C ASN A 436 -25.21 7.11 1.00
N VAL A 437 -24.33 8.09 0.78
CA VAL A 437 -23.64 8.27 -0.51
C VAL A 437 -22.17 8.62 -0.27
N TRP A 438 -21.29 7.98 -1.03
CA TRP A 438 -19.87 8.32 -1.18
C TRP A 438 -19.55 8.48 -2.66
N GLU A 439 -18.53 9.28 -2.98
CA GLU A 439 -18.09 9.48 -4.35
C GLU A 439 -16.58 9.31 -4.52
N SER A 440 -16.17 8.82 -5.69
CA SER A 440 -14.77 8.61 -6.05
C SER A 440 -14.51 8.93 -7.52
N LYS A 441 -13.28 9.34 -7.84
CA LYS A 441 -12.79 9.52 -9.21
C LYS A 441 -11.89 8.37 -9.68
N ASP A 442 -11.40 7.55 -8.76
CA ASP A 442 -10.36 6.56 -9.01
C ASP A 442 -10.64 5.19 -8.36
N LEU A 443 -11.81 5.02 -7.72
CA LEU A 443 -12.24 3.84 -6.94
C LEU A 443 -11.40 3.55 -5.68
N ILE A 444 -10.35 4.33 -5.42
CA ILE A 444 -9.40 4.14 -4.33
C ILE A 444 -9.66 5.15 -3.22
N THR A 445 -9.80 6.42 -3.58
CA THR A 445 -10.04 7.54 -2.68
C THR A 445 -11.51 7.93 -2.72
N TRP A 446 -12.13 7.98 -1.56
CA TRP A 446 -13.56 8.23 -1.41
C TRP A 446 -13.81 9.46 -0.55
N SER A 447 -14.89 10.18 -0.86
CA SER A 447 -15.36 11.31 -0.05
C SER A 447 -15.74 10.90 1.37
N ASP A 448 -16.02 11.87 2.23
CA ASP A 448 -16.80 11.60 3.45
C ASP A 448 -18.25 11.22 3.07
N VAL A 449 -18.94 10.51 3.96
CA VAL A 449 -20.35 10.16 3.75
C VAL A 449 -21.20 11.43 3.67
N ARG A 450 -22.14 11.45 2.73
CA ARG A 450 -23.26 12.39 2.71
C ARG A 450 -24.58 11.63 2.69
N GLN A 451 -25.66 12.32 3.07
CA GLN A 451 -27.00 11.76 3.07
C GLN A 451 -28.00 12.76 2.50
N PHE A 452 -28.99 12.25 1.77
CA PHE A 452 -30.22 12.99 1.47
C PHE A 452 -31.42 12.06 1.68
N ASP A 453 -32.62 12.65 1.76
CA ASP A 453 -33.85 11.93 2.07
C ASP A 453 -34.65 11.68 0.79
N VAL A 454 -34.84 10.41 0.43
CA VAL A 454 -35.51 10.05 -0.84
C VAL A 454 -37.00 10.43 -0.83
N ASN A 455 -37.58 10.64 0.36
CA ASN A 455 -38.97 10.98 0.55
C ASN A 455 -39.22 12.50 0.58
N LEU A 456 -38.17 13.32 0.53
CA LEU A 456 -38.29 14.78 0.49
C LEU A 456 -38.01 15.29 -0.91
N ASN A 457 -38.76 16.30 -1.34
CA ASN A 457 -38.40 17.09 -2.51
C ASN A 457 -37.36 18.18 -2.16
N THR A 458 -36.96 18.95 -3.16
CA THR A 458 -36.03 20.10 -3.04
C THR A 458 -36.47 21.19 -2.06
N LYS A 459 -37.73 21.19 -1.60
CA LYS A 459 -38.27 22.13 -0.59
C LYS A 459 -38.40 21.51 0.80
N GLY A 460 -38.01 20.25 0.98
CA GLY A 460 -38.19 19.52 2.23
C GLY A 460 -39.62 19.05 2.49
N GLU A 461 -40.46 18.96 1.46
CA GLU A 461 -41.83 18.47 1.58
C GLU A 461 -41.86 16.95 1.35
N LYS A 462 -42.58 16.22 2.22
CA LYS A 462 -42.76 14.77 2.13
C LYS A 462 -43.57 14.40 0.88
N GLN A 463 -43.08 13.45 0.09
CA GLN A 463 -43.70 13.03 -1.18
C GLN A 463 -44.66 11.86 -1.01
N ASP A 464 -44.38 10.95 -0.08
CA ASP A 464 -45.20 9.75 0.15
C ASP A 464 -45.09 9.23 1.59
N ASN A 465 -45.93 8.27 1.98
CA ASN A 465 -45.95 7.68 3.31
C ASN A 465 -45.05 6.44 3.38
N LEU A 466 -43.74 6.66 3.21
CA LEU A 466 -42.72 5.59 3.20
C LEU A 466 -42.24 5.26 4.62
N GLY A 467 -42.16 3.98 4.94
CA GLY A 467 -41.67 3.49 6.24
C GLY A 467 -40.15 3.51 6.35
N MET A 468 -39.44 3.21 5.27
CA MET A 468 -37.98 3.14 5.20
C MET A 468 -37.48 3.17 3.75
N MET A 469 -36.17 3.30 3.57
CA MET A 469 -35.49 3.14 2.29
C MET A 469 -34.37 2.11 2.44
N TRP A 470 -34.51 0.95 1.79
CA TRP A 470 -33.57 -0.18 1.88
C TRP A 470 -33.13 -0.66 0.50
N ALA A 471 -31.92 -1.22 0.42
CA ALA A 471 -31.31 -1.81 -0.77
C ALA A 471 -31.43 -0.94 -2.02
N PRO A 472 -30.81 0.27 -2.02
CA PRO A 472 -30.74 1.08 -3.23
C PRO A 472 -29.87 0.45 -4.30
N GLU A 473 -30.34 0.52 -5.53
CA GLU A 473 -29.51 0.41 -6.71
C GLU A 473 -29.82 1.55 -7.69
N ALA A 474 -28.94 1.75 -8.67
CA ALA A 474 -29.06 2.87 -9.60
C ALA A 474 -28.49 2.56 -10.98
N THR A 475 -29.34 2.73 -11.99
CA THR A 475 -28.97 2.53 -13.41
C THR A 475 -28.89 3.88 -14.10
N TRP A 476 -27.77 4.18 -14.74
CA TRP A 476 -27.62 5.39 -15.56
C TRP A 476 -28.40 5.28 -16.87
N VAL A 477 -29.20 6.30 -17.18
CA VAL A 477 -29.98 6.42 -18.41
C VAL A 477 -29.46 7.63 -19.20
N ASP A 478 -28.77 7.38 -20.31
CA ASP A 478 -28.01 8.40 -21.08
C ASP A 478 -28.81 9.62 -21.57
N ASP A 479 -30.11 9.46 -21.84
CA ASP A 479 -30.95 10.51 -22.42
C ASP A 479 -32.24 10.71 -21.63
N TYR A 480 -32.17 10.56 -20.29
CA TYR A 480 -33.33 10.65 -19.40
C TYR A 480 -34.10 11.98 -19.57
N TYR A 481 -33.39 13.11 -19.61
CA TYR A 481 -34.00 14.44 -19.76
C TYR A 481 -34.14 14.90 -21.21
N GLY A 482 -33.74 14.08 -22.18
CA GLY A 482 -33.59 14.48 -23.58
C GLY A 482 -32.34 15.33 -23.84
N GLU A 483 -32.03 15.53 -25.13
CA GLU A 483 -30.87 16.31 -25.61
C GLU A 483 -29.49 15.74 -25.23
N GLY A 484 -29.43 14.44 -24.92
CA GLY A 484 -28.22 13.75 -24.47
C GLY A 484 -27.84 14.06 -23.03
N LYS A 485 -28.82 14.41 -22.18
CA LYS A 485 -28.64 14.65 -20.75
C LYS A 485 -29.14 13.44 -19.97
N GLY A 486 -28.23 12.73 -19.33
CA GLY A 486 -28.56 11.54 -18.57
C GLY A 486 -28.93 11.80 -17.11
N ALA A 487 -29.45 10.76 -16.47
CA ALA A 487 -29.71 10.70 -15.03
C ALA A 487 -29.61 9.26 -14.54
N PHE A 488 -29.34 9.09 -13.25
CA PHE A 488 -29.57 7.82 -12.57
C PHE A 488 -31.06 7.65 -12.31
N VAL A 489 -31.58 6.49 -12.69
CA VAL A 489 -32.83 5.96 -12.13
C VAL A 489 -32.46 5.13 -10.92
N VAL A 490 -32.85 5.60 -9.74
CA VAL A 490 -32.56 4.97 -8.44
C VAL A 490 -33.81 4.23 -7.99
N TYR A 491 -33.66 2.99 -7.56
CA TYR A 491 -34.77 2.16 -7.09
C TYR A 491 -34.41 1.49 -5.76
N TRP A 492 -35.40 1.34 -4.89
CA TRP A 492 -35.20 0.87 -3.52
C TRP A 492 -36.48 0.23 -2.95
N THR A 493 -36.34 -0.50 -1.86
CA THR A 493 -37.46 -1.13 -1.14
C THR A 493 -38.04 -0.21 -0.07
N SER A 494 -39.38 -0.13 0.00
CA SER A 494 -40.08 0.57 1.09
C SER A 494 -41.36 -0.17 1.51
N GLN A 495 -41.70 -0.10 2.80
CA GLN A 495 -43.06 -0.35 3.27
C GLN A 495 -43.89 0.92 3.07
N CYS A 496 -44.88 0.85 2.20
CA CYS A 496 -45.81 1.95 1.94
C CYS A 496 -47.01 1.92 2.88
N TYR A 497 -47.59 3.09 3.15
CA TYR A 497 -48.74 3.27 4.03
C TYR A 497 -49.80 4.16 3.38
N THR A 498 -51.06 3.87 3.67
CA THR A 498 -52.19 4.67 3.14
C THR A 498 -52.41 5.98 3.92
N ASP A 499 -51.76 6.15 5.08
CA ASP A 499 -51.88 7.30 5.96
C ASP A 499 -50.53 7.83 6.45
N GLU A 500 -50.46 9.14 6.69
CA GLU A 500 -49.23 9.83 7.13
C GLU A 500 -48.74 9.36 8.51
N ALA A 501 -49.66 8.93 9.38
CA ALA A 501 -49.33 8.39 10.69
C ALA A 501 -48.78 6.95 10.63
N GLN A 502 -48.74 6.35 9.44
CA GLN A 502 -48.24 4.99 9.18
C GLN A 502 -48.92 3.93 10.03
N THR A 503 -50.23 4.07 10.20
CA THR A 503 -51.04 3.12 10.98
C THR A 503 -51.60 1.97 10.13
N THR A 504 -51.73 2.17 8.81
CA THR A 504 -52.32 1.21 7.87
C THR A 504 -51.38 0.98 6.68
N ARG A 505 -50.73 -0.19 6.66
CA ARG A 505 -49.86 -0.64 5.55
C ARG A 505 -50.66 -0.75 4.25
N ASP A 506 -50.05 -0.31 3.16
CA ASP A 506 -50.58 -0.46 1.80
C ASP A 506 -50.03 -1.75 1.16
N GLY A 507 -50.45 -2.90 1.66
CA GLY A 507 -49.90 -4.20 1.25
C GLY A 507 -48.54 -4.52 1.90
N GLY A 508 -47.78 -5.38 1.22
CA GLY A 508 -46.39 -5.70 1.55
C GLY A 508 -45.44 -4.58 1.14
N GLN A 509 -44.13 -4.87 1.14
CA GLN A 509 -43.13 -3.95 0.62
C GLN A 509 -43.24 -3.82 -0.89
N ASP A 510 -43.07 -2.59 -1.38
CA ASP A 510 -43.01 -2.24 -2.78
C ASP A 510 -41.61 -1.76 -3.14
N ILE A 511 -41.29 -1.83 -4.44
CA ILE A 511 -40.09 -1.20 -4.98
C ILE A 511 -40.48 0.19 -5.48
N MET A 512 -39.79 1.19 -4.97
CA MET A 512 -39.98 2.61 -5.28
C MET A 512 -38.86 3.08 -6.20
N TRP A 513 -39.04 4.21 -6.88
CA TRP A 513 -37.98 4.83 -7.67
C TRP A 513 -37.97 6.36 -7.64
N GLY A 514 -36.86 6.93 -8.11
CA GLY A 514 -36.63 8.35 -8.30
C GLY A 514 -35.45 8.58 -9.25
N ALA A 515 -35.17 9.84 -9.57
CA ALA A 515 -34.09 10.21 -10.47
C ALA A 515 -33.17 11.28 -9.88
N THR A 516 -31.90 11.24 -10.26
CA THR A 516 -30.88 12.23 -9.86
C THR A 516 -29.68 12.17 -10.79
N THR A 517 -28.94 13.28 -10.91
CA THR A 517 -27.68 13.31 -11.68
C THR A 517 -26.44 13.08 -10.81
N ASP A 518 -26.52 13.36 -9.51
CA ASP A 518 -25.38 13.40 -8.60
C ASP A 518 -25.69 12.97 -7.16
N PHE A 519 -26.87 12.41 -6.91
CA PHE A 519 -27.33 11.94 -5.61
C PHE A 519 -27.43 13.05 -4.55
N THR A 520 -27.73 14.29 -4.92
CA THR A 520 -27.97 15.39 -3.98
C THR A 520 -29.46 15.68 -3.82
N GLN A 521 -29.84 16.34 -2.72
CA GLN A 521 -31.24 16.72 -2.51
C GLN A 521 -31.72 17.72 -3.59
N GLU A 522 -30.80 18.52 -4.12
CA GLU A 522 -31.03 19.56 -5.13
C GLU A 522 -31.39 18.99 -6.52
N THR A 523 -30.87 17.82 -6.86
CA THR A 523 -31.12 17.15 -8.16
C THR A 523 -32.11 15.99 -8.05
N TRP A 524 -32.62 15.71 -6.85
CA TRP A 524 -33.52 14.59 -6.60
C TRP A 524 -34.94 14.84 -7.09
N GLU A 525 -35.47 13.88 -7.85
CA GLU A 525 -36.84 13.82 -8.33
C GLU A 525 -37.49 12.50 -7.88
N TYR A 526 -38.52 12.58 -7.03
CA TYR A 526 -39.27 11.38 -6.60
C TYR A 526 -40.14 10.85 -7.75
N GLY A 527 -40.03 9.55 -8.04
CA GLY A 527 -40.72 8.88 -9.15
C GLY A 527 -41.94 8.05 -8.75
N GLY A 528 -42.06 7.67 -7.48
CA GLY A 528 -43.19 6.87 -6.97
C GLY A 528 -42.93 5.37 -7.03
N LYS A 529 -43.98 4.58 -7.26
CA LYS A 529 -43.90 3.12 -7.33
C LYS A 529 -43.22 2.67 -8.62
N PHE A 530 -42.32 1.70 -8.53
CA PHE A 530 -41.68 1.01 -9.65
C PHE A 530 -42.26 -0.40 -9.82
N LEU A 531 -42.27 -1.21 -8.76
CA LEU A 531 -42.85 -2.56 -8.75
C LEU A 531 -43.78 -2.73 -7.54
N GLU A 532 -44.91 -3.42 -7.72
CA GLU A 532 -45.88 -3.69 -6.65
C GLU A 532 -45.71 -5.11 -6.10
N GLY A 533 -45.34 -5.23 -4.82
CA GLY A 533 -45.11 -6.51 -4.15
C GLY A 533 -46.39 -7.21 -3.68
N GLY A 534 -47.55 -6.58 -3.87
CA GLY A 534 -48.86 -7.07 -3.44
C GLY A 534 -48.90 -7.37 -1.93
N SER A 535 -49.67 -8.38 -1.50
CA SER A 535 -49.77 -8.72 -0.07
C SER A 535 -48.56 -9.45 0.52
N VAL A 536 -47.67 -9.98 -0.34
CA VAL A 536 -46.52 -10.79 0.10
C VAL A 536 -45.29 -9.92 0.34
N GLY A 537 -45.16 -8.82 -0.39
CA GLY A 537 -44.03 -7.90 -0.33
C GLY A 537 -42.84 -8.38 -1.15
N TRP A 538 -42.27 -7.45 -1.90
CA TRP A 538 -41.06 -7.60 -2.69
C TRP A 538 -39.99 -6.68 -2.14
N ILE A 539 -38.76 -7.18 -2.08
CA ILE A 539 -37.57 -6.47 -1.60
C ILE A 539 -36.41 -6.72 -2.57
N ASP A 540 -35.32 -5.98 -2.41
CA ASP A 540 -34.02 -6.21 -3.06
C ASP A 540 -34.14 -6.43 -4.58
N THR A 541 -34.08 -5.34 -5.35
CA THR A 541 -34.17 -5.39 -6.81
C THR A 541 -32.86 -5.00 -7.45
N ASP A 542 -32.43 -5.81 -8.41
CA ASP A 542 -31.31 -5.59 -9.33
C ASP A 542 -31.85 -5.45 -10.77
N ILE A 543 -31.22 -4.60 -11.58
CA ILE A 543 -31.54 -4.40 -12.99
C ILE A 543 -30.35 -4.74 -13.87
N ILE A 544 -30.58 -5.64 -14.83
CA ILE A 544 -29.61 -5.95 -15.89
C ILE A 544 -30.22 -5.75 -17.28
N GLN A 545 -29.41 -5.24 -18.21
CA GLN A 545 -29.83 -4.93 -19.58
C GLN A 545 -29.00 -5.72 -20.59
N ASP A 546 -29.66 -6.24 -21.62
CA ASP A 546 -29.00 -6.86 -22.78
C ASP A 546 -29.79 -6.53 -24.06
N GLY A 547 -29.13 -5.81 -24.98
CA GLY A 547 -29.78 -5.30 -26.19
C GLY A 547 -30.91 -4.32 -25.88
N ASP A 548 -32.11 -4.60 -26.39
CA ASP A 548 -33.32 -3.79 -26.17
C ASP A 548 -34.17 -4.26 -24.97
N LYS A 549 -33.69 -5.27 -24.24
CA LYS A 549 -34.38 -5.86 -23.09
C LYS A 549 -33.80 -5.36 -21.78
N THR A 550 -34.69 -5.12 -20.84
CA THR A 550 -34.37 -4.88 -19.43
C THR A 550 -34.96 -5.99 -18.60
N TYR A 551 -34.19 -6.53 -17.67
CA TYR A 551 -34.60 -7.56 -16.73
C TYR A 551 -34.53 -6.97 -15.33
N HIS A 552 -35.55 -7.18 -14.52
CA HIS A 552 -35.44 -6.99 -13.07
C HIS A 552 -35.36 -8.34 -12.38
N ILE A 553 -34.50 -8.42 -11.37
CA ILE A 553 -34.31 -9.57 -10.52
C ILE A 553 -34.65 -9.12 -9.11
N THR A 554 -35.69 -9.71 -8.51
CA THR A 554 -36.28 -9.18 -7.27
C THR A 554 -36.56 -10.30 -6.28
N LYS A 555 -36.37 -10.04 -4.99
CA LYS A 555 -36.80 -10.97 -3.93
C LYS A 555 -38.30 -10.83 -3.66
N SER A 556 -39.06 -11.85 -4.04
CA SER A 556 -40.44 -12.07 -3.58
C SER A 556 -40.47 -12.92 -2.31
N ASN A 557 -41.21 -12.47 -1.29
CA ASN A 557 -41.36 -13.23 -0.04
C ASN A 557 -42.11 -14.55 -0.21
N SER A 558 -42.85 -14.75 -1.31
CA SER A 558 -43.52 -16.02 -1.62
C SER A 558 -42.80 -16.86 -2.65
N GLU A 559 -42.22 -16.24 -3.68
CA GLU A 559 -41.62 -16.94 -4.84
C GLU A 559 -40.08 -16.94 -4.82
N GLN A 560 -39.46 -16.48 -3.72
CA GLN A 560 -38.01 -16.23 -3.62
C GLN A 560 -37.54 -15.25 -4.71
N ILE A 561 -36.33 -15.42 -5.23
CA ILE A 561 -35.82 -14.59 -6.31
C ILE A 561 -36.60 -14.90 -7.60
N ILE A 562 -37.19 -13.85 -8.17
CA ILE A 562 -37.88 -13.86 -9.46
C ILE A 562 -37.09 -13.03 -10.45
N MET A 563 -37.20 -13.36 -11.74
CA MET A 563 -36.72 -12.53 -12.83
C MET A 563 -37.85 -12.31 -13.84
N GLU A 564 -38.06 -11.06 -14.22
CA GLU A 564 -39.01 -10.67 -15.26
C GLU A 564 -38.33 -9.76 -16.29
N VAL A 565 -38.87 -9.73 -17.50
CA VAL A 565 -38.30 -9.01 -18.64
C VAL A 565 -39.31 -8.04 -19.26
N THR A 566 -38.80 -6.91 -19.77
CA THR A 566 -39.56 -5.96 -20.57
C THR A 566 -38.71 -5.41 -21.73
N THR A 567 -39.39 -4.85 -22.73
CA THR A 567 -38.79 -4.04 -23.81
C THR A 567 -39.22 -2.57 -23.72
N ALA A 568 -39.88 -2.16 -22.64
CA ALA A 568 -40.21 -0.77 -22.39
C ALA A 568 -38.91 0.05 -22.22
N LYS A 569 -38.86 1.23 -22.83
CA LYS A 569 -37.67 2.11 -22.76
C LYS A 569 -37.63 2.90 -21.46
N ASP A 570 -38.80 3.20 -20.93
CA ASP A 570 -39.07 3.81 -19.63
C ASP A 570 -39.39 2.72 -18.60
N TRP A 571 -38.58 1.66 -18.56
CA TRP A 571 -38.82 0.44 -17.77
C TRP A 571 -39.09 0.69 -16.28
N TRP A 572 -38.66 1.83 -15.74
CA TRP A 572 -38.91 2.24 -14.35
C TRP A 572 -40.32 2.78 -14.09
N ASN A 573 -41.08 3.10 -15.14
CA ASN A 573 -42.41 3.69 -15.03
C ASN A 573 -43.48 2.60 -14.88
N TYR A 574 -44.04 2.51 -13.67
CA TYR A 574 -45.04 1.52 -13.29
C TYR A 574 -46.32 1.56 -14.16
N ASP A 575 -46.75 2.74 -14.60
CA ASP A 575 -48.01 2.88 -15.35
C ASP A 575 -47.90 2.45 -16.82
N THR A 576 -46.68 2.42 -17.38
CA THR A 576 -46.44 2.17 -18.81
C THR A 576 -45.69 0.87 -19.08
N THR A 577 -45.07 0.27 -18.07
CA THR A 577 -44.23 -0.92 -18.23
C THR A 577 -45.01 -2.19 -17.91
N GLU A 578 -45.04 -3.11 -18.87
CA GLU A 578 -45.49 -4.48 -18.64
C GLU A 578 -44.27 -5.40 -18.51
N TRP A 579 -44.26 -6.21 -17.45
CA TRP A 579 -43.21 -7.19 -17.15
C TRP A 579 -43.71 -8.62 -17.42
N THR A 580 -42.83 -9.44 -17.97
CA THR A 580 -43.10 -10.86 -18.25
C THR A 580 -42.18 -11.75 -17.43
N ARG A 581 -42.76 -12.64 -16.62
CA ARG A 581 -42.00 -13.62 -15.83
C ARG A 581 -41.13 -14.50 -16.71
N VAL A 582 -39.83 -14.52 -16.43
CA VAL A 582 -38.86 -15.47 -17.01
C VAL A 582 -38.69 -16.67 -16.08
N GLN A 583 -38.40 -16.41 -14.80
CA GLN A 583 -38.09 -17.46 -13.83
C GLN A 583 -38.53 -17.04 -12.42
N SER A 584 -38.81 -18.02 -11.58
CA SER A 584 -39.11 -17.85 -10.15
C SER A 584 -38.39 -18.91 -9.34
N HIS A 585 -38.32 -18.74 -8.02
CA HIS A 585 -37.67 -19.67 -7.10
C HIS A 585 -36.18 -19.89 -7.42
N ILE A 586 -35.53 -18.86 -7.98
CA ILE A 586 -34.09 -18.90 -8.30
C ILE A 586 -33.32 -19.14 -6.99
N GLY A 587 -32.40 -20.11 -6.99
CA GLY A 587 -31.60 -20.50 -5.83
C GLY A 587 -32.31 -21.33 -4.73
N GLN A 588 -33.64 -21.31 -4.68
CA GLN A 588 -34.42 -21.89 -3.57
C GLN A 588 -34.14 -23.37 -3.35
N SER A 589 -34.09 -24.16 -4.43
CA SER A 589 -34.03 -25.62 -4.32
C SER A 589 -32.73 -26.14 -3.70
N ARG A 590 -31.65 -25.35 -3.76
CA ARG A 590 -30.34 -25.70 -3.20
C ARG A 590 -30.06 -25.00 -1.88
N PHE A 591 -30.41 -23.72 -1.75
CA PHE A 591 -30.01 -22.88 -0.63
C PHE A 591 -31.17 -22.56 0.34
N GLY A 592 -32.39 -22.96 0.02
CA GLY A 592 -33.56 -22.73 0.86
C GLY A 592 -34.09 -21.30 0.70
N ALA A 593 -33.58 -20.34 1.47
CA ALA A 593 -34.01 -18.95 1.41
C ALA A 593 -32.85 -18.05 0.99
N VAL A 594 -33.06 -17.29 -0.08
CA VAL A 594 -32.05 -16.42 -0.68
C VAL A 594 -32.57 -15.00 -0.90
N GLU A 595 -31.73 -13.98 -0.84
CA GLU A 595 -32.08 -12.57 -1.07
C GLU A 595 -30.93 -11.80 -1.74
N GLY A 596 -31.04 -10.46 -1.81
CA GLY A 596 -29.99 -9.56 -2.29
C GLY A 596 -29.35 -9.93 -3.64
N PRO A 597 -30.12 -10.07 -4.73
CA PRO A 597 -29.56 -10.41 -6.03
C PRO A 597 -28.52 -9.37 -6.46
N ALA A 598 -27.39 -9.82 -7.01
CA ALA A 598 -26.39 -8.97 -7.66
C ALA A 598 -26.02 -9.60 -9.00
N ALA A 599 -26.56 -9.06 -10.10
CA ALA A 599 -26.34 -9.58 -11.43
C ALA A 599 -25.35 -8.72 -12.22
N PHE A 600 -24.49 -9.39 -12.99
CA PHE A 600 -23.53 -8.69 -13.85
C PHE A 600 -23.13 -9.55 -15.05
N LYS A 601 -22.69 -8.87 -16.11
CA LYS A 601 -22.24 -9.52 -17.34
C LYS A 601 -20.79 -9.97 -17.21
N ASP A 602 -20.51 -11.17 -17.70
CA ASP A 602 -19.14 -11.63 -17.92
C ASP A 602 -18.62 -10.96 -19.20
N HIS A 603 -17.65 -10.04 -19.08
CA HIS A 603 -17.02 -9.42 -20.24
C HIS A 603 -15.97 -10.33 -20.88
N SER A 604 -15.51 -11.36 -20.15
CA SER A 604 -14.47 -12.27 -20.61
C SER A 604 -15.05 -13.39 -21.49
N GLN A 605 -16.36 -13.60 -21.42
CA GLN A 605 -17.10 -14.63 -22.15
C GLN A 605 -18.35 -14.07 -22.83
N GLU A 606 -18.48 -14.32 -24.12
CA GLU A 606 -19.65 -13.90 -24.88
C GLU A 606 -20.92 -14.61 -24.38
N ASN A 607 -22.00 -13.84 -24.22
CA ASN A 607 -23.30 -14.33 -23.74
C ASN A 607 -23.18 -15.12 -22.44
N ARG A 608 -22.50 -14.56 -21.44
CA ARG A 608 -22.46 -15.13 -20.10
C ARG A 608 -22.71 -14.06 -19.05
N TRP A 609 -23.49 -14.42 -18.04
CA TRP A 609 -23.86 -13.56 -16.92
C TRP A 609 -23.77 -14.34 -15.63
N TYR A 610 -23.52 -13.63 -14.54
CA TYR A 610 -23.61 -14.16 -13.18
C TYR A 610 -24.73 -13.46 -12.42
N LEU A 611 -25.35 -14.20 -11.51
CA LEU A 611 -26.25 -13.68 -10.49
C LEU A 611 -25.77 -14.24 -9.17
N PHE A 612 -25.36 -13.38 -8.24
CA PHE A 612 -25.06 -13.80 -6.89
C PHE A 612 -26.30 -13.55 -6.03
N VAL A 613 -26.67 -14.53 -5.20
CA VAL A 613 -27.75 -14.38 -4.22
C VAL A 613 -27.27 -14.73 -2.82
N ASP A 614 -27.65 -13.95 -1.83
CA ASP A 614 -27.23 -14.15 -0.45
C ASP A 614 -27.98 -15.32 0.19
N ASP A 615 -27.25 -16.34 0.66
CA ASP A 615 -27.78 -17.48 1.42
C ASP A 615 -28.03 -17.08 2.89
N LEU A 616 -29.31 -17.07 3.29
CA LEU A 616 -29.72 -16.73 4.64
C LEU A 616 -29.32 -17.81 5.69
N PRO A 617 -29.56 -19.12 5.46
CA PRO A 617 -29.06 -20.19 6.31
C PRO A 617 -27.54 -20.22 6.55
N THR A 618 -26.75 -19.93 5.52
CA THR A 618 -25.28 -19.88 5.58
C THR A 618 -24.77 -18.57 4.98
N PRO A 619 -24.73 -17.48 5.78
CA PRO A 619 -24.37 -16.13 5.34
C PRO A 619 -23.23 -16.07 4.31
N GLY A 620 -23.56 -15.64 3.09
CA GLY A 620 -22.62 -15.53 1.98
C GLY A 620 -23.29 -15.64 0.62
N TYR A 621 -22.75 -14.94 -0.37
CA TYR A 621 -23.20 -15.01 -1.75
C TYR A 621 -23.00 -16.39 -2.37
N GLN A 622 -24.03 -16.88 -3.06
CA GLN A 622 -24.04 -18.11 -3.85
C GLN A 622 -24.20 -17.76 -5.33
N PRO A 623 -23.34 -18.30 -6.22
CA PRO A 623 -23.34 -17.93 -7.62
C PRO A 623 -24.31 -18.77 -8.47
N MET A 624 -24.99 -18.09 -9.37
CA MET A 624 -25.71 -18.61 -10.51
C MET A 624 -25.06 -18.14 -11.80
N VAL A 625 -25.34 -18.83 -12.90
CA VAL A 625 -24.85 -18.50 -14.22
C VAL A 625 -25.97 -18.59 -15.25
N SER A 626 -25.93 -17.73 -16.26
CA SER A 626 -26.79 -17.82 -17.43
C SER A 626 -25.94 -17.62 -18.69
N THR A 627 -26.30 -18.32 -19.76
CA THR A 627 -25.82 -18.00 -21.12
C THR A 627 -26.91 -17.45 -22.03
N ASN A 628 -28.12 -17.30 -21.50
CA ASN A 628 -29.28 -16.73 -22.17
C ASN A 628 -30.27 -16.25 -21.11
N LEU A 629 -30.34 -14.94 -20.88
CA LEU A 629 -31.22 -14.36 -19.86
C LEU A 629 -32.71 -14.65 -20.13
N ASP A 630 -33.12 -14.95 -21.36
CA ASP A 630 -34.51 -15.36 -21.65
C ASP A 630 -34.86 -16.77 -21.13
N GLU A 631 -33.86 -17.60 -20.83
CA GLU A 631 -34.02 -18.95 -20.28
C GLU A 631 -33.86 -18.98 -18.76
N GLY A 632 -33.40 -17.88 -18.16
CA GLY A 632 -33.15 -17.79 -16.72
C GLY A 632 -31.74 -18.20 -16.31
N TRP A 633 -31.63 -18.59 -15.05
CA TRP A 633 -30.41 -18.86 -14.33
C TRP A 633 -30.30 -20.34 -13.95
N ASP A 634 -29.12 -20.89 -14.15
CA ASP A 634 -28.68 -22.19 -13.64
C ASP A 634 -27.71 -22.01 -12.47
N TYR A 635 -27.48 -23.09 -11.71
CA TYR A 635 -26.46 -23.09 -10.67
C TYR A 635 -25.06 -23.11 -11.27
N LEU A 636 -24.14 -22.33 -10.70
CA LEU A 636 -22.72 -22.45 -11.04
C LEU A 636 -22.12 -23.64 -10.27
N ASP A 637 -22.04 -24.80 -10.94
CA ASP A 637 -21.43 -26.02 -10.39
C ASP A 637 -19.93 -26.07 -10.69
N THR A 638 -19.14 -25.29 -9.96
CA THR A 638 -17.68 -25.27 -10.04
C THR A 638 -17.05 -25.48 -8.65
N SER A 639 -16.01 -26.32 -8.59
CA SER A 639 -15.20 -26.47 -7.36
C SER A 639 -14.24 -25.31 -7.14
N ASP A 640 -14.08 -24.46 -8.15
CA ASP A 640 -13.16 -23.32 -8.18
C ASP A 640 -13.90 -21.99 -7.99
N TYR A 641 -15.03 -21.99 -7.27
CA TYR A 641 -15.65 -20.75 -6.82
C TYR A 641 -15.11 -20.41 -5.44
N PHE A 642 -14.64 -19.17 -5.26
CA PHE A 642 -14.20 -18.67 -3.97
C PHE A 642 -14.68 -17.23 -3.78
N LEU A 643 -15.50 -17.05 -2.76
CA LEU A 643 -15.85 -15.75 -2.19
C LEU A 643 -15.80 -15.88 -0.67
N THR A 644 -15.36 -14.81 -0.03
CA THR A 644 -15.21 -14.78 1.42
C THR A 644 -16.57 -14.99 2.12
N SER A 645 -16.64 -15.90 3.11
CA SER A 645 -17.90 -16.14 3.86
C SER A 645 -18.43 -14.86 4.51
N TYR A 646 -19.73 -14.71 4.77
CA TYR A 646 -20.35 -13.48 5.30
C TYR A 646 -20.21 -12.22 4.42
N THR A 647 -19.72 -12.34 3.19
CA THR A 647 -19.92 -11.31 2.16
C THR A 647 -21.40 -11.31 1.78
N LYS A 648 -22.09 -10.21 2.12
CA LYS A 648 -23.54 -10.04 2.02
C LYS A 648 -23.92 -9.13 0.84
N HIS A 649 -25.23 -8.88 0.70
CA HIS A 649 -25.83 -8.04 -0.34
C HIS A 649 -24.94 -6.85 -0.73
N GLY A 650 -24.62 -6.74 -2.01
CA GLY A 650 -23.73 -5.75 -2.60
C GLY A 650 -23.94 -5.62 -4.10
N GLY A 651 -22.96 -5.04 -4.82
CA GLY A 651 -23.00 -4.90 -6.28
C GLY A 651 -21.63 -5.12 -6.92
N VAL A 652 -21.61 -5.55 -8.18
CA VAL A 652 -20.38 -5.86 -8.93
C VAL A 652 -20.27 -4.98 -10.18
N ILE A 653 -19.10 -4.40 -10.41
CA ILE A 653 -18.78 -3.71 -11.66
C ILE A 653 -17.60 -4.35 -12.38
N SER A 654 -17.61 -4.21 -13.71
CA SER A 654 -16.43 -4.43 -14.55
C SER A 654 -15.41 -3.30 -14.32
N LEU A 655 -14.13 -3.67 -14.33
CA LEU A 655 -13.01 -2.73 -14.30
C LEU A 655 -12.30 -2.72 -15.66
N THR A 656 -11.58 -1.63 -15.94
CA THR A 656 -10.50 -1.69 -16.94
C THR A 656 -9.21 -2.23 -16.31
N LYS A 657 -8.27 -2.71 -17.13
CA LYS A 657 -6.96 -3.19 -16.65
C LYS A 657 -6.21 -2.13 -15.83
N GLY A 658 -6.25 -0.86 -16.24
CA GLY A 658 -5.65 0.24 -15.49
C GLY A 658 -6.28 0.45 -14.11
N GLN A 659 -7.61 0.31 -14.02
CA GLN A 659 -8.32 0.40 -12.74
C GLN A 659 -7.99 -0.79 -11.83
N TYR A 660 -7.97 -2.00 -12.40
CA TYR A 660 -7.58 -3.22 -11.69
C TYR A 660 -6.18 -3.08 -11.09
N ASP A 661 -5.21 -2.66 -11.91
CA ASP A 661 -3.82 -2.50 -11.49
C ASP A 661 -3.66 -1.38 -10.45
N ALA A 662 -4.39 -0.28 -10.60
CA ALA A 662 -4.39 0.81 -9.62
C ALA A 662 -4.96 0.37 -8.27
N LEU A 663 -6.07 -0.39 -8.26
CA LEU A 663 -6.67 -0.95 -7.04
C LEU A 663 -5.71 -1.94 -6.35
N ARG A 664 -5.11 -2.88 -7.10
CA ARG A 664 -4.11 -3.80 -6.56
C ARG A 664 -2.86 -3.08 -6.04
N ALA A 665 -2.42 -2.01 -6.71
CA ALA A 665 -1.31 -1.17 -6.27
C ALA A 665 -1.65 -0.32 -5.02
N ALA A 666 -2.94 -0.09 -4.74
CA ALA A 666 -3.43 0.67 -3.60
C ALA A 666 -3.86 -0.21 -2.41
N ASP A 667 -3.93 -1.53 -2.57
CA ASP A 667 -4.16 -2.52 -1.50
C ASP A 667 -2.90 -2.73 -0.65
N ALA A 668 -2.44 -1.64 -0.06
CA ALA A 668 -1.23 -1.55 0.73
C ALA A 668 -1.46 -2.00 2.18
N THR A 669 -0.50 -2.73 2.72
CA THR A 669 -0.54 -3.23 4.11
C THR A 669 0.30 -2.41 5.06
N SER A 670 1.42 -1.84 4.58
CA SER A 670 2.38 -1.09 5.38
C SER A 670 3.31 -0.25 4.49
N ALA A 671 3.94 0.79 5.05
CA ALA A 671 5.04 1.47 4.38
C ALA A 671 6.30 0.58 4.43
N VAL A 672 7.08 0.54 3.34
CA VAL A 672 8.41 -0.09 3.33
C VAL A 672 9.36 0.67 4.27
N ASN A 673 9.27 2.00 4.25
CA ASN A 673 10.01 2.89 5.14
C ASN A 673 9.06 3.93 5.74
N GLU A 674 8.95 3.97 7.06
CA GLU A 674 8.13 4.98 7.75
C GLU A 674 8.76 6.37 7.74
N ASN A 675 10.09 6.48 7.65
CA ASN A 675 10.79 7.77 7.58
C ASN A 675 11.32 8.00 6.16
N LEU A 676 10.76 9.00 5.48
CA LEU A 676 11.07 9.34 4.10
C LEU A 676 12.24 10.34 3.95
N GLY A 677 12.93 10.62 5.05
CA GLY A 677 14.17 11.40 5.08
C GLY A 677 13.99 12.84 5.56
N THR A 678 14.93 13.69 5.15
CA THR A 678 15.03 15.08 5.62
C THR A 678 14.93 16.04 4.45
N VAL A 679 14.10 17.07 4.60
CA VAL A 679 13.96 18.19 3.66
C VAL A 679 14.44 19.48 4.31
N GLU A 680 14.98 20.37 3.49
CA GLU A 680 15.54 21.64 3.93
C GLU A 680 14.71 22.79 3.35
N ILE A 681 14.33 23.75 4.19
CA ILE A 681 13.57 24.92 3.78
C ILE A 681 14.07 26.18 4.49
N SER A 682 13.92 27.35 3.87
CA SER A 682 14.35 28.62 4.50
C SER A 682 13.27 29.13 5.46
N LYS A 683 13.69 29.72 6.58
CA LYS A 683 12.80 30.46 7.48
C LYS A 683 11.99 31.52 6.73
N GLY A 684 10.69 31.57 7.00
CA GLY A 684 9.72 32.47 6.36
C GLY A 684 9.20 31.97 5.01
N SER A 685 9.50 30.73 4.62
CA SER A 685 8.88 30.11 3.44
C SER A 685 7.39 29.84 3.67
N SER A 686 6.62 29.71 2.59
CA SER A 686 5.20 29.37 2.67
C SER A 686 4.97 27.87 2.86
N GLU A 687 3.76 27.49 3.26
CA GLU A 687 3.35 26.09 3.38
C GLU A 687 3.39 25.38 2.02
N GLU A 688 3.04 26.07 0.92
CA GLU A 688 3.13 25.50 -0.43
C GLU A 688 4.58 25.19 -0.82
N ALA A 689 5.54 26.04 -0.41
CA ALA A 689 6.95 25.78 -0.62
C ALA A 689 7.42 24.54 0.17
N LEU A 690 6.90 24.34 1.39
CA LEU A 690 7.16 23.12 2.17
C LEU A 690 6.55 21.88 1.49
N ALA A 691 5.29 21.95 1.08
CA ALA A 691 4.62 20.87 0.38
C ALA A 691 5.36 20.45 -0.90
N GLY A 692 5.92 21.42 -1.63
CA GLY A 692 6.69 21.17 -2.86
C GLY A 692 8.06 20.51 -2.66
N VAL A 693 8.64 20.54 -1.46
CA VAL A 693 9.93 19.87 -1.15
C VAL A 693 9.75 18.55 -0.41
N LEU A 694 8.59 18.30 0.20
CA LEU A 694 8.31 17.03 0.86
C LEU A 694 8.24 15.86 -0.15
N PRO A 695 8.60 14.63 0.27
CA PRO A 695 8.43 13.44 -0.58
C PRO A 695 6.98 13.30 -1.03
N GLN A 696 6.76 13.22 -2.35
CA GLN A 696 5.40 13.16 -2.91
C GLN A 696 4.80 11.76 -2.83
N ASN A 697 5.64 10.72 -2.74
CA ASN A 697 5.22 9.32 -2.68
C ASN A 697 5.97 8.56 -1.58
N ALA A 698 5.37 7.45 -1.13
CA ALA A 698 5.97 6.47 -0.24
C ALA A 698 5.93 5.08 -0.90
N GLU A 699 6.99 4.30 -0.71
CA GLU A 699 6.97 2.88 -1.09
C GLU A 699 6.21 2.07 -0.02
N VAL A 700 5.33 1.16 -0.44
CA VAL A 700 4.46 0.34 0.41
C VAL A 700 4.55 -1.13 0.05
N ASN A 701 4.36 -2.01 1.05
CA ASN A 701 4.16 -3.44 0.84
C ASN A 701 2.70 -3.71 0.46
N LEU A 702 2.47 -4.53 -0.56
CA LEU A 702 1.14 -4.92 -1.03
C LEU A 702 0.63 -6.16 -0.29
N ALA A 703 -0.69 -6.32 -0.26
CA ALA A 703 -1.33 -7.55 0.21
C ALA A 703 -1.01 -8.74 -0.71
N TYR A 704 -1.30 -9.96 -0.26
CA TYR A 704 -1.18 -11.20 -1.04
C TYR A 704 0.22 -11.47 -1.61
N ASP A 705 1.26 -10.99 -0.93
CA ASP A 705 2.67 -11.11 -1.36
C ASP A 705 2.93 -10.57 -2.78
N MET A 706 2.16 -9.56 -3.21
CA MET A 706 2.25 -8.95 -4.54
C MET A 706 3.41 -7.95 -4.69
N GLY A 707 4.36 -7.92 -3.74
CA GLY A 707 5.54 -7.05 -3.78
C GLY A 707 5.29 -5.65 -3.22
N THR A 708 5.81 -4.62 -3.89
CA THR A 708 5.73 -3.22 -3.45
C THR A 708 5.11 -2.30 -4.50
N SER A 709 4.59 -1.16 -4.05
CA SER A 709 4.05 -0.08 -4.89
C SER A 709 4.52 1.29 -4.37
N SER A 710 4.43 2.33 -5.20
CA SER A 710 4.73 3.71 -4.83
C SER A 710 3.43 4.54 -4.85
N LEU A 711 2.96 4.97 -3.69
CA LEU A 711 1.69 5.67 -3.53
C LEU A 711 1.86 7.13 -3.06
N PRO A 712 0.94 8.04 -3.45
CA PRO A 712 0.99 9.45 -3.03
C PRO A 712 0.90 9.63 -1.51
N VAL A 713 1.50 10.71 -1.01
CA VAL A 713 1.46 11.07 0.42
C VAL A 713 0.82 12.44 0.61
N VAL A 714 -0.17 12.52 1.50
CA VAL A 714 -0.77 13.78 1.97
C VAL A 714 -0.16 14.14 3.32
N TRP A 715 0.55 15.27 3.38
CA TRP A 715 1.29 15.71 4.56
C TRP A 715 0.46 16.62 5.49
N ASP A 716 0.50 16.35 6.78
CA ASP A 716 0.15 17.29 7.84
C ASP A 716 1.42 18.02 8.29
N THR A 717 1.52 19.29 7.89
CA THR A 717 2.68 20.15 8.15
C THR A 717 2.50 21.04 9.38
N SER A 718 1.39 20.91 10.13
CA SER A 718 1.03 21.79 11.25
C SER A 718 2.08 21.81 12.37
N ALA A 719 2.87 20.75 12.50
CA ALA A 719 3.95 20.64 13.48
C ALA A 719 5.20 21.48 13.12
N ALA A 720 5.34 21.94 11.87
CA ALA A 720 6.51 22.69 11.42
C ALA A 720 6.31 24.21 11.53
N ASP A 721 7.01 24.87 12.45
CA ASP A 721 7.02 26.34 12.51
C ASP A 721 8.03 26.91 11.49
N LEU A 722 7.51 27.31 10.33
CA LEU A 722 8.30 27.89 9.24
C LEU A 722 8.91 29.26 9.59
N ASN A 723 8.49 29.91 10.67
CA ASN A 723 9.03 31.21 11.10
C ASN A 723 10.17 31.06 12.13
N GLN A 724 10.43 29.85 12.60
CA GLN A 724 11.49 29.57 13.56
C GLN A 724 12.48 28.56 12.97
N ALA A 725 13.76 28.93 12.96
CA ALA A 725 14.81 28.01 12.54
C ALA A 725 14.88 26.84 13.54
N GLY A 726 14.95 25.62 13.03
CA GLY A 726 14.84 24.41 13.83
C GLY A 726 14.58 23.16 12.99
N THR A 727 14.46 22.04 13.67
CA THR A 727 14.13 20.74 13.09
C THR A 727 12.75 20.32 13.60
N TYR A 728 11.85 20.02 12.68
CA TYR A 728 10.48 19.60 12.95
C TYR A 728 10.24 18.23 12.32
N GLU A 729 9.35 17.43 12.92
CA GLU A 729 8.87 16.18 12.31
C GLU A 729 7.44 16.42 11.84
N VAL A 730 7.16 16.13 10.57
CA VAL A 730 5.81 16.17 10.00
C VAL A 730 5.35 14.75 9.69
N THR A 731 4.04 14.54 9.74
CA THR A 731 3.43 13.22 9.49
C THR A 731 2.66 13.25 8.17
N GLY A 732 2.83 12.21 7.35
CA GLY A 732 2.13 12.02 6.09
C GLY A 732 1.20 10.82 6.16
N THR A 733 0.11 10.87 5.39
CA THR A 733 -0.82 9.76 5.17
C THR A 733 -0.66 9.27 3.75
N VAL A 734 -0.29 8.00 3.57
CA VAL A 734 -0.22 7.38 2.25
C VAL A 734 -1.65 7.18 1.72
N GLN A 735 -1.90 7.56 0.47
CA GLN A 735 -3.21 7.46 -0.19
C GLN A 735 -3.45 6.03 -0.72
N SER A 736 -3.66 5.10 0.21
CA SER A 736 -4.06 3.71 -0.04
C SER A 736 -5.57 3.51 0.19
N ILE A 737 -6.11 2.34 -0.16
CA ILE A 737 -7.50 1.97 0.18
C ILE A 737 -7.77 2.09 1.69
N SER A 738 -6.77 1.73 2.51
CA SER A 738 -6.85 1.81 3.97
C SER A 738 -6.86 3.25 4.52
N SER A 739 -6.60 4.26 3.70
CA SER A 739 -6.58 5.68 4.11
C SER A 739 -7.97 6.34 4.13
N ASN A 740 -8.98 5.67 3.57
CA ASN A 740 -10.37 6.10 3.64
C ASN A 740 -10.90 6.05 5.09
N LYS A 741 -11.93 6.84 5.38
CA LYS A 741 -12.46 6.98 6.73
C LYS A 741 -13.48 5.89 7.04
N ASP A 742 -13.03 4.92 7.81
CA ASP A 742 -13.76 3.71 8.18
C ASP A 742 -14.20 3.68 9.66
N ALA A 743 -13.88 4.73 10.43
CA ALA A 743 -14.25 4.86 11.84
C ALA A 743 -14.65 6.29 12.20
N TRP A 744 -15.21 6.46 13.40
CA TRP A 744 -15.45 7.77 14.00
C TRP A 744 -15.16 7.78 15.49
N THR A 745 -14.95 8.98 16.01
CA THR A 745 -14.98 9.25 17.45
C THR A 745 -15.91 10.42 17.71
N GLY A 746 -16.77 10.30 18.70
CA GLY A 746 -17.55 11.42 19.22
C GLY A 746 -16.80 12.17 20.31
N LYS A 747 -17.52 13.12 20.89
CA LYS A 747 -17.09 13.92 22.05
C LYS A 747 -16.47 13.06 23.15
N ASP A 748 -15.38 13.56 23.73
CA ASP A 748 -14.58 12.92 24.78
C ASP A 748 -14.03 11.52 24.39
N GLY A 749 -13.93 11.21 23.09
CA GLY A 749 -13.41 9.93 22.61
C GLY A 749 -14.45 8.80 22.52
N SER A 750 -15.74 9.13 22.61
CA SER A 750 -16.82 8.14 22.65
C SER A 750 -17.03 7.44 21.30
N THR A 751 -17.07 6.11 21.30
CA THR A 751 -17.42 5.30 20.12
C THR A 751 -18.89 4.88 20.08
N ASN A 752 -19.71 5.39 21.01
CA ASN A 752 -21.14 5.10 21.04
C ASN A 752 -21.84 5.66 19.78
N TYR A 753 -22.78 4.92 19.21
CA TYR A 753 -23.53 5.35 18.02
C TYR A 753 -24.32 6.66 18.25
N LEU A 754 -24.77 6.92 19.48
CA LEU A 754 -25.44 8.14 19.90
C LEU A 754 -24.49 9.27 20.33
N ALA A 755 -23.18 9.11 20.19
CA ALA A 755 -22.25 10.15 20.60
C ALA A 755 -22.52 11.47 19.84
N GLU A 756 -22.41 12.58 20.57
CA GLU A 756 -22.40 13.93 20.00
C GLU A 756 -21.08 14.15 19.24
N ASP A 757 -21.10 15.07 18.26
CA ASP A 757 -19.91 15.58 17.57
C ASP A 757 -19.00 14.47 16.99
N LYS A 758 -19.60 13.48 16.29
CA LYS A 758 -18.85 12.38 15.67
C LYS A 758 -17.98 12.88 14.51
N GLU A 759 -16.67 12.76 14.65
CA GLU A 759 -15.67 13.05 13.62
C GLU A 759 -15.15 11.75 13.00
N LEU A 760 -15.17 11.67 11.67
CA LEU A 760 -14.65 10.54 10.91
C LEU A 760 -13.12 10.52 10.89
N TYR A 761 -12.53 9.33 10.96
CA TYR A 761 -11.10 9.11 10.77
C TYR A 761 -10.84 7.74 10.13
N SER A 762 -9.64 7.59 9.56
CA SER A 762 -9.15 6.29 9.10
C SER A 762 -8.43 5.57 10.24
N SER A 763 -8.94 4.41 10.62
CA SER A 763 -8.40 3.58 11.70
C SER A 763 -7.15 2.80 11.29
N ARG A 764 -6.90 2.69 9.98
CA ARG A 764 -5.82 1.88 9.38
C ARG A 764 -4.97 2.64 8.36
N ALA A 765 -5.03 3.97 8.36
CA ALA A 765 -4.19 4.80 7.51
C ALA A 765 -2.71 4.47 7.71
N ILE A 766 -2.02 4.21 6.60
CA ILE A 766 -0.56 4.05 6.62
C ILE A 766 0.06 5.42 6.80
N LYS A 767 0.81 5.60 7.89
CA LYS A 767 1.48 6.85 8.24
C LYS A 767 2.96 6.79 7.94
N VAL A 768 3.49 7.88 7.43
CA VAL A 768 4.92 8.11 7.19
C VAL A 768 5.35 9.43 7.82
N LYS A 769 6.65 9.67 7.91
CA LYS A 769 7.26 10.82 8.56
C LYS A 769 8.34 11.41 7.68
N ALA A 770 8.53 12.72 7.79
CA ALA A 770 9.68 13.42 7.23
C ALA A 770 10.19 14.45 8.23
N THR A 771 11.50 14.66 8.22
CA THR A 771 12.15 15.70 9.01
C THR A 771 12.23 16.98 8.18
N VAL A 772 11.71 18.09 8.70
CA VAL A 772 11.80 19.43 8.09
C VAL A 772 12.82 20.26 8.85
N ASN A 773 13.90 20.60 8.19
CA ASN A 773 14.91 21.51 8.70
C ASN A 773 14.66 22.92 8.16
N VAL A 774 14.20 23.81 9.03
CA VAL A 774 14.01 25.23 8.73
C VAL A 774 15.34 25.94 9.01
N LYS A 775 16.04 26.34 7.96
CA LYS A 775 17.32 27.08 8.06
C LYS A 775 17.07 28.57 8.26
N SER A 776 17.85 29.19 9.14
CA SER A 776 17.94 30.64 9.20
C SER A 776 18.46 31.19 7.87
N THR A 777 17.84 32.26 7.38
CA THR A 777 18.38 33.02 6.26
C THR A 777 19.65 33.73 6.73
N PRO A 778 20.82 33.55 6.07
CA PRO A 778 22.03 34.29 6.43
C PRO A 778 21.78 35.80 6.29
N ASP A 779 22.27 36.59 7.25
CA ASP A 779 22.19 38.05 7.16
C ASP A 779 22.88 38.53 5.88
N LYS A 780 22.14 39.25 5.05
CA LYS A 780 22.67 39.81 3.80
C LYS A 780 23.82 40.76 4.11
N LEU A 781 24.97 40.55 3.45
CA LEU A 781 26.11 41.47 3.52
C LEU A 781 25.70 42.88 3.05
N ALA A 782 25.75 43.86 3.95
CA ALA A 782 25.41 45.25 3.66
C ALA A 782 26.13 46.23 4.58
N ILE A 783 26.38 47.46 4.11
CA ILE A 783 26.81 48.57 4.98
C ILE A 783 25.57 49.17 5.65
N VAL A 784 25.59 49.21 6.98
CA VAL A 784 24.55 49.82 7.82
C VAL A 784 24.83 51.31 8.01
N THR A 785 26.08 51.63 8.34
CA THR A 785 26.52 53.00 8.61
C THR A 785 27.82 53.27 7.87
N ASP A 786 27.79 54.25 6.97
CA ASP A 786 28.98 54.74 6.26
C ASP A 786 29.89 55.57 7.19
N PRO A 787 31.21 55.62 6.95
CA PRO A 787 32.09 56.52 7.70
C PRO A 787 31.77 57.98 7.44
N ALA A 788 31.84 58.79 8.50
CA ALA A 788 31.65 60.23 8.42
C ALA A 788 32.95 60.96 8.02
N ASP A 789 32.80 62.13 7.40
CA ASP A 789 33.91 63.06 7.17
C ASP A 789 34.53 63.49 8.51
N TYR A 790 35.84 63.71 8.52
CA TYR A 790 36.57 64.14 9.72
C TYR A 790 37.21 65.51 9.48
N LYS A 791 37.06 66.44 10.45
CA LYS A 791 37.72 67.74 10.45
C LYS A 791 38.52 67.93 11.73
N GLY A 792 39.83 68.12 11.60
CA GLY A 792 40.75 68.28 12.74
C GLY A 792 41.98 69.13 12.40
N VAL A 793 42.84 69.37 13.36
CA VAL A 793 44.10 70.12 13.18
C VAL A 793 45.31 69.18 13.12
N VAL A 794 46.43 69.67 12.58
CA VAL A 794 47.67 68.88 12.46
C VAL A 794 48.12 68.36 13.83
N GLY A 795 48.37 67.05 13.93
CA GLY A 795 48.78 66.37 15.17
C GLY A 795 47.66 65.56 15.83
N GLU A 796 46.40 65.77 15.47
CA GLU A 796 45.28 64.92 15.90
C GLU A 796 45.27 63.56 15.18
N THR A 797 44.39 62.65 15.60
CA THR A 797 44.13 61.38 14.92
C THR A 797 42.67 61.30 14.52
N ALA A 798 42.41 61.20 13.22
CA ALA A 798 41.09 60.94 12.65
C ALA A 798 40.71 59.47 12.84
N GLU A 799 39.46 59.22 13.22
CA GLU A 799 38.88 57.87 13.28
C GLU A 799 37.74 57.79 12.26
N PHE A 800 37.84 56.84 11.32
CA PHE A 800 36.76 56.52 10.39
C PHE A 800 36.23 55.13 10.73
N THR A 801 34.92 55.02 10.95
CA THR A 801 34.25 53.78 11.37
C THR A 801 33.16 53.42 10.37
N VAL A 802 33.05 52.14 10.05
CA VAL A 802 31.95 51.58 9.24
C VAL A 802 31.20 50.53 10.06
N GLU A 803 29.88 50.46 9.92
CA GLU A 803 29.07 49.37 10.46
C GLU A 803 28.49 48.55 9.30
N ALA A 804 28.55 47.23 9.40
CA ALA A 804 28.09 46.31 8.35
C ALA A 804 27.38 45.09 8.94
N THR A 805 26.39 44.56 8.23
CA THR A 805 25.75 43.25 8.51
C THR A 805 26.40 42.15 7.69
N GLY A 806 26.32 40.90 8.18
CA GLY A 806 26.83 39.69 7.53
C GLY A 806 27.72 38.87 8.46
N GLU A 807 27.96 37.61 8.11
CA GLU A 807 28.76 36.68 8.93
C GLU A 807 30.23 36.61 8.47
N GLY A 808 31.15 36.46 9.43
CA GLY A 808 32.58 36.29 9.15
C GLY A 808 33.23 37.50 8.45
N LEU A 809 32.80 38.71 8.80
CA LEU A 809 33.24 39.93 8.12
C LEU A 809 34.74 40.20 8.28
N THR A 810 35.37 40.54 7.17
CA THR A 810 36.73 41.09 7.11
C THR A 810 36.70 42.48 6.49
N TYR A 811 37.58 43.37 6.96
CA TYR A 811 37.60 44.77 6.58
C TYR A 811 38.89 45.10 5.86
N GLN A 812 38.82 45.98 4.87
CA GLN A 812 39.99 46.54 4.23
C GLN A 812 39.74 48.00 3.89
N TRP A 813 40.39 48.89 4.63
CA TRP A 813 40.34 50.32 4.36
C TRP A 813 41.21 50.69 3.17
N GLU A 814 40.67 51.53 2.31
CA GLU A 814 41.34 52.15 1.19
C GLU A 814 41.35 53.66 1.36
N TYR A 815 42.36 54.32 0.81
CA TYR A 815 42.45 55.77 0.76
C TYR A 815 42.67 56.27 -0.67
N CYS A 816 42.21 57.48 -0.94
CA CYS A 816 42.44 58.20 -2.18
C CYS A 816 42.99 59.59 -1.86
N ASN A 817 44.15 59.93 -2.42
CA ASN A 817 44.76 61.25 -2.20
C ASN A 817 43.88 62.37 -2.80
N ALA A 818 43.95 63.56 -2.20
CA ALA A 818 43.27 64.74 -2.69
C ALA A 818 43.57 64.99 -4.18
N GLY A 819 42.52 65.21 -4.97
CA GLY A 819 42.63 65.42 -6.43
C GLY A 819 42.95 64.17 -7.25
N SER A 820 43.00 62.97 -6.64
CA SER A 820 43.15 61.70 -7.35
C SER A 820 41.81 60.97 -7.50
N SER A 821 41.79 59.97 -8.40
CA SER A 821 40.72 58.97 -8.52
C SER A 821 41.23 57.55 -8.25
N LYS A 822 42.50 57.38 -7.85
CA LYS A 822 43.13 56.08 -7.61
C LYS A 822 43.08 55.71 -6.14
N TRP A 823 42.28 54.69 -5.82
CA TRP A 823 42.21 54.06 -4.51
C TRP A 823 43.41 53.15 -4.24
N ARG A 824 43.88 53.14 -2.98
CA ARG A 824 45.00 52.33 -2.52
C ARG A 824 44.66 51.72 -1.18
N THR A 825 45.07 50.49 -0.96
CA THR A 825 44.98 49.82 0.33
C THR A 825 45.72 50.62 1.40
N SER A 826 45.04 50.93 2.49
CA SER A 826 45.65 51.54 3.66
C SER A 826 46.36 50.48 4.49
N SER A 827 47.48 50.88 5.10
CA SER A 827 48.22 50.09 6.11
C SER A 827 48.27 50.81 7.46
N MET A 828 47.40 51.81 7.64
CA MET A 828 47.28 52.52 8.92
C MET A 828 46.69 51.60 10.00
N ALA A 829 46.92 51.94 11.27
CA ALA A 829 46.38 51.17 12.39
C ALA A 829 44.85 51.02 12.28
N GLY A 830 44.37 49.78 12.38
CA GLY A 830 42.95 49.44 12.24
C GLY A 830 42.45 49.29 10.80
N SER A 831 43.33 49.33 9.79
CA SER A 831 42.94 49.21 8.37
C SER A 831 42.28 47.87 8.00
N ASP A 832 42.39 46.87 8.85
CA ASP A 832 41.79 45.53 8.76
C ASP A 832 40.60 45.33 9.73
N THR A 833 40.13 46.40 10.36
CA THR A 833 39.01 46.40 11.32
C THR A 833 37.90 47.35 10.87
N ALA A 834 36.77 47.33 11.59
CA ALA A 834 35.66 48.27 11.36
C ALA A 834 36.04 49.75 11.54
N THR A 835 37.16 50.07 12.22
CA THR A 835 37.63 51.44 12.44
C THR A 835 39.10 51.61 12.07
N ILE A 836 39.40 52.55 11.18
CA ILE A 836 40.78 52.97 10.87
C ILE A 836 41.13 54.24 11.62
N LYS A 837 42.38 54.31 12.11
CA LYS A 837 42.94 55.51 12.76
C LYS A 837 44.02 56.14 11.90
N VAL A 838 43.87 57.42 11.57
CA VAL A 838 44.73 58.14 10.63
C VAL A 838 45.25 59.43 11.28
N PRO A 839 46.57 59.63 11.40
CA PRO A 839 47.12 60.88 11.90
C PRO A 839 46.86 62.02 10.93
N VAL A 840 46.40 63.15 11.48
CA VAL A 840 46.09 64.37 10.73
C VAL A 840 47.40 65.10 10.42
N GLY A 841 47.73 65.17 9.14
CA GLY A 841 48.89 65.91 8.63
C GLY A 841 48.45 66.84 7.50
N SER A 842 49.12 67.98 7.35
CA SER A 842 48.77 68.99 6.33
C SER A 842 48.75 68.44 4.90
N TRP A 843 49.55 67.41 4.61
CA TRP A 843 49.60 66.72 3.31
C TRP A 843 48.45 65.74 3.04
N ARG A 844 47.55 65.54 4.02
CA ARG A 844 46.38 64.66 3.89
C ARG A 844 45.06 65.44 3.82
N ASP A 845 45.10 66.77 3.76
CA ASP A 845 43.91 67.58 3.56
C ASP A 845 43.23 67.23 2.23
N GLY A 846 41.93 66.92 2.29
CA GLY A 846 41.14 66.42 1.16
C GLY A 846 41.37 64.94 0.81
N GLN A 847 42.13 64.18 1.62
CA GLN A 847 42.28 62.73 1.43
C GLN A 847 40.99 62.01 1.80
N LYS A 848 40.57 61.07 0.95
CA LYS A 848 39.33 60.29 1.14
C LYS A 848 39.61 58.89 1.66
N TYR A 849 38.65 58.32 2.38
CA TYR A 849 38.69 56.97 2.93
C TYR A 849 37.40 56.22 2.61
N ARG A 850 37.51 54.91 2.37
CA ARG A 850 36.37 53.99 2.26
C ARG A 850 36.79 52.62 2.76
N CYS A 851 35.83 51.81 3.21
CA CYS A 851 36.10 50.45 3.64
C CYS A 851 35.46 49.46 2.66
N VAL A 852 36.24 48.47 2.22
CA VAL A 852 35.73 47.27 1.55
C VAL A 852 35.49 46.23 2.64
N VAL A 853 34.26 45.76 2.78
CA VAL A 853 33.87 44.71 3.72
C VAL A 853 33.59 43.44 2.92
N LYS A 854 34.15 42.32 3.37
CA LYS A 854 34.04 41.02 2.71
C LYS A 854 33.48 39.97 3.67
N ASP A 855 32.50 39.20 3.23
CA ASP A 855 31.96 38.08 4.00
C ASP A 855 32.78 36.78 3.83
N ALA A 856 32.43 35.74 4.59
CA ALA A 856 33.10 34.44 4.52
C ALA A 856 32.93 33.72 3.16
N ALA A 857 31.85 34.01 2.41
CA ALA A 857 31.62 33.48 1.07
C ALA A 857 32.42 34.22 -0.02
N GLY A 858 33.03 35.35 0.35
CA GLY A 858 33.89 36.17 -0.48
C GLY A 858 33.19 37.29 -1.23
N ASN A 859 31.91 37.54 -0.97
CA ASN A 859 31.20 38.70 -1.49
C ASN A 859 31.74 39.96 -0.83
N THR A 860 31.72 41.08 -1.56
CA THR A 860 32.23 42.36 -1.07
C THR A 860 31.21 43.48 -1.21
N VAL A 861 31.10 44.33 -0.20
CA VAL A 861 30.41 45.63 -0.25
C VAL A 861 31.41 46.74 0.10
N THR A 862 31.26 47.92 -0.48
CA THR A 862 32.15 49.06 -0.23
C THR A 862 31.35 50.22 0.35
N SER A 863 31.84 50.82 1.42
CA SER A 863 31.23 52.02 2.02
C SER A 863 31.28 53.22 1.07
N LYS A 864 30.48 54.24 1.36
CA LYS A 864 30.70 55.58 0.81
C LYS A 864 32.04 56.14 1.25
N GLU A 865 32.50 57.13 0.49
CA GLU A 865 33.73 57.86 0.74
C GLU A 865 33.53 58.86 1.88
N SER A 866 34.43 58.87 2.86
CA SER A 866 34.59 59.96 3.83
C SER A 866 35.81 60.81 3.47
N VAL A 867 35.82 62.07 3.86
CA VAL A 867 36.88 63.05 3.54
C VAL A 867 37.52 63.56 4.83
N MET A 868 38.84 63.61 4.86
CA MET A 868 39.59 64.29 5.91
C MET A 868 39.86 65.74 5.52
N THR A 869 39.45 66.69 6.37
CA THR A 869 39.70 68.13 6.21
C THR A 869 40.61 68.63 7.33
N VAL A 870 41.71 69.30 7.00
CA VAL A 870 42.66 69.83 7.97
C VAL A 870 42.41 71.32 8.21
N GLY A 871 41.97 71.67 9.42
CA GLY A 871 41.72 73.04 9.87
C GLY A 871 42.99 73.78 10.33
N LYS A 872 42.88 75.10 10.51
CA LYS A 872 43.89 75.94 11.18
C LYS A 872 43.60 76.02 12.68
N ALA A 873 44.64 76.02 13.52
CA ALA A 873 44.51 76.18 14.97
C ALA A 873 43.87 77.55 15.31
N ASP A 874 42.94 77.57 16.28
CA ASP A 874 41.96 78.66 16.43
C ASP A 874 42.18 79.56 17.67
N THR A 875 43.33 79.49 18.34
CA THR A 875 43.57 80.23 19.60
C THR A 875 44.03 81.67 19.35
N ALA A 876 43.14 82.65 19.60
CA ALA A 876 43.47 84.08 19.58
C ALA A 876 44.45 84.45 20.70
N PRO A 877 45.34 85.45 20.51
CA PRO A 877 46.13 85.98 21.62
C PRO A 877 45.19 86.65 22.66
N VAL A 878 45.32 86.28 23.93
CA VAL A 878 44.54 86.86 25.04
C VAL A 878 45.51 87.37 26.11
N ILE A 879 45.41 88.67 26.44
CA ILE A 879 46.22 89.25 27.52
C ILE A 879 45.67 88.78 28.86
N THR A 880 46.47 87.99 29.58
CA THR A 880 46.12 87.44 30.90
C THR A 880 46.72 88.25 32.05
N ALA A 881 47.70 89.11 31.80
CA ALA A 881 48.15 90.11 32.75
C ALA A 881 48.56 91.40 32.03
N GLN A 882 48.00 92.52 32.49
CA GLN A 882 48.32 93.87 32.00
C GLN A 882 49.62 94.39 32.67
N PRO A 883 50.37 95.29 32.02
CA PRO A 883 51.49 95.96 32.68
C PRO A 883 51.02 96.88 33.81
N GLU A 884 51.79 96.90 34.89
CA GLU A 884 51.50 97.72 36.06
C GLU A 884 52.25 99.06 36.01
N SER A 885 51.65 100.12 36.54
CA SER A 885 52.32 101.42 36.67
C SER A 885 53.42 101.34 37.72
N VAL A 886 54.59 101.93 37.46
CA VAL A 886 55.74 101.85 38.36
C VAL A 886 56.25 103.23 38.76
N THR A 887 56.69 103.35 40.02
CA THR A 887 57.39 104.52 40.53
C THR A 887 58.86 104.20 40.73
N LYS A 888 59.75 104.98 40.15
CA LYS A 888 61.21 104.79 40.23
C LYS A 888 61.92 106.10 40.56
N ASN A 889 63.05 106.03 41.25
CA ASN A 889 63.89 107.21 41.46
C ASN A 889 64.64 107.56 40.18
N LYS A 890 64.97 108.84 39.99
CA LYS A 890 65.76 109.27 38.82
C LYS A 890 67.03 108.42 38.63
N GLY A 891 67.17 107.81 37.46
CA GLY A 891 68.31 106.98 37.07
C GLY A 891 68.11 105.46 37.20
N GLU A 892 67.05 105.01 37.87
CA GLU A 892 66.68 103.58 37.96
C GLU A 892 66.01 103.08 36.66
N ILE A 893 65.94 101.76 36.48
CA ILE A 893 65.19 101.13 35.37
C ILE A 893 63.78 100.75 35.86
N ALA A 894 62.78 101.19 35.10
CA ALA A 894 61.40 100.74 35.17
C ALA A 894 61.18 99.57 34.22
N GLU A 895 60.48 98.53 34.66
CA GLU A 895 60.10 97.39 33.83
C GLU A 895 58.58 97.32 33.73
N PHE A 896 58.08 97.11 32.51
CA PHE A 896 56.66 96.87 32.24
C PHE A 896 56.53 95.53 31.54
N THR A 897 55.69 94.63 32.08
CA THR A 897 55.52 93.26 31.58
C THR A 897 54.07 93.01 31.22
N VAL A 898 53.83 92.35 30.09
CA VAL A 898 52.51 91.79 29.71
C VAL A 898 52.60 90.26 29.73
N LYS A 899 51.54 89.57 30.16
CA LYS A 899 51.41 88.12 29.96
C LYS A 899 50.29 87.84 28.98
N VAL A 900 50.55 86.99 28.00
CA VAL A 900 49.60 86.68 26.93
C VAL A 900 49.56 85.17 26.69
N THR A 901 48.36 84.60 26.62
CA THR A 901 48.16 83.22 26.15
C THR A 901 47.86 83.23 24.66
N GLY A 902 48.53 82.37 23.90
CA GLY A 902 48.40 82.24 22.45
C GLY A 902 49.67 81.64 21.85
N GLU A 903 49.61 81.16 20.62
CA GLU A 903 50.76 80.55 19.93
C GLU A 903 51.45 81.55 19.01
N ASN A 904 52.79 81.46 18.90
CA ASN A 904 53.62 82.25 17.97
C ASN A 904 53.41 83.78 18.06
N LEU A 905 53.46 84.32 19.28
CA LEU A 905 53.19 85.72 19.59
C LEU A 905 54.33 86.65 19.20
N THR A 906 54.01 87.80 18.63
CA THR A 906 54.95 88.92 18.42
C THR A 906 54.53 90.12 19.26
N TYR A 907 55.49 90.77 19.91
CA TYR A 907 55.26 91.88 20.84
C TYR A 907 55.80 93.18 20.25
N GLN A 908 55.11 94.30 20.49
CA GLN A 908 55.61 95.63 20.17
C GLN A 908 55.15 96.65 21.21
N TRP A 909 56.10 97.15 22.00
CA TRP A 909 55.82 98.19 22.99
C TRP A 909 55.73 99.57 22.36
N GLU A 910 54.74 100.33 22.80
CA GLU A 910 54.50 101.72 22.47
C GLU A 910 54.53 102.59 23.73
N TYR A 911 54.91 103.85 23.57
CA TYR A 911 54.87 104.85 24.63
C TYR A 911 54.08 106.09 24.21
N CYS A 912 53.53 106.79 25.20
CA CYS A 912 52.86 108.07 25.02
C CYS A 912 53.38 109.07 26.06
N ASN A 913 53.81 110.25 25.63
CA ASN A 913 54.35 111.28 26.51
C ASN A 913 53.29 111.85 27.46
N ALA A 914 53.70 112.32 28.64
CA ALA A 914 52.81 112.96 29.60
C ALA A 914 52.06 114.14 28.95
N GLY A 915 50.73 114.14 29.05
CA GLY A 915 49.86 115.16 28.43
C GLY A 915 49.60 114.99 26.93
N SER A 916 50.06 113.91 26.30
CA SER A 916 49.76 113.57 24.90
C SER A 916 48.75 112.41 24.80
N ASP A 917 48.12 112.27 23.64
CA ASP A 917 47.29 111.15 23.21
C ASP A 917 47.93 110.33 22.06
N LYS A 918 49.12 110.73 21.60
CA LYS A 918 49.82 110.10 20.48
C LYS A 918 50.79 109.02 20.94
N TRP A 919 50.44 107.77 20.64
CA TRP A 919 51.31 106.60 20.84
C TRP A 919 52.39 106.51 19.78
N ARG A 920 53.59 106.10 20.19
CA ARG A 920 54.75 105.89 19.34
C ARG A 920 55.41 104.58 19.72
N THR A 921 55.94 103.86 18.73
CA THR A 921 56.76 102.68 18.98
C THR A 921 57.95 103.04 19.87
N SER A 922 58.12 102.30 20.95
CA SER A 922 59.29 102.44 21.81
C SER A 922 60.49 101.79 21.14
N SER A 923 61.67 102.39 21.30
CA SER A 923 62.95 101.82 20.89
C SER A 923 63.79 101.36 22.09
N MET A 924 63.19 101.30 23.29
CA MET A 924 63.89 100.88 24.50
C MET A 924 64.15 99.37 24.50
N GLU A 925 65.12 98.93 25.31
CA GLU A 925 65.46 97.51 25.45
C GLU A 925 64.24 96.67 25.84
N GLY A 926 64.03 95.56 25.15
CA GLY A 926 62.89 94.65 25.37
C GLY A 926 61.58 95.07 24.68
N ASN A 927 61.59 96.12 23.85
CA ASN A 927 60.40 96.60 23.12
C ASN A 927 59.71 95.59 22.20
N GLN A 928 60.33 94.44 21.89
CA GLN A 928 59.75 93.35 21.10
C GLN A 928 59.58 92.05 21.89
N THR A 929 59.55 92.14 23.22
CA THR A 929 59.39 90.99 24.13
C THR A 929 58.24 91.26 25.11
N GLU A 930 57.92 90.26 25.94
CA GLU A 930 56.92 90.39 27.00
C GLU A 930 57.24 91.51 28.01
N THR A 931 58.50 91.92 28.14
CA THR A 931 58.93 92.95 29.09
C THR A 931 59.77 94.03 28.44
N ILE A 932 59.40 95.29 28.62
CA ILE A 932 60.21 96.45 28.21
C ILE A 932 60.92 97.06 29.42
N LYS A 933 62.16 97.52 29.23
CA LYS A 933 62.98 98.19 30.24
C LYS A 933 63.21 99.65 29.88
N VAL A 934 62.89 100.57 30.78
CA VAL A 934 62.89 102.01 30.55
C VAL A 934 63.66 102.73 31.65
N ALA A 935 64.69 103.50 31.30
CA ALA A 935 65.38 104.35 32.28
C ALA A 935 64.50 105.52 32.76
N ALA A 936 64.36 105.68 34.06
CA ALA A 936 63.59 106.72 34.73
C ALA A 936 64.32 108.07 34.70
N GLY A 937 64.21 108.80 33.59
CA GLY A 937 64.64 110.19 33.48
C GLY A 937 63.51 111.16 33.87
N SER A 938 63.84 112.30 34.48
CA SER A 938 62.83 113.31 34.89
C SER A 938 61.90 113.74 33.75
N TRP A 939 62.38 113.71 32.49
CA TRP A 939 61.61 114.01 31.28
C TRP A 939 60.60 112.92 30.87
N ARG A 940 60.61 111.75 31.52
CA ARG A 940 59.65 110.65 31.31
C ARG A 940 58.61 110.53 32.42
N ASN A 941 58.63 111.43 33.42
CA ASN A 941 57.63 111.41 34.48
C ASN A 941 56.22 111.61 33.88
N GLY A 942 55.32 110.67 34.15
CA GLY A 942 53.96 110.63 33.59
C GLY A 942 53.85 110.02 32.19
N GLN A 943 54.93 109.46 31.63
CA GLN A 943 54.90 108.75 30.35
C GLN A 943 54.17 107.39 30.50
N LYS A 944 53.33 107.05 29.53
CA LYS A 944 52.55 105.80 29.49
C LYS A 944 53.18 104.77 28.56
N TYR A 945 53.03 103.49 28.87
CA TYR A 945 53.52 102.35 28.10
C TYR A 945 52.41 101.32 27.89
N ARG A 946 52.29 100.78 26.68
CA ARG A 946 51.39 99.66 26.34
C ARG A 946 52.07 98.72 25.36
N CYS A 947 51.65 97.46 25.32
CA CYS A 947 52.16 96.47 24.38
C CYS A 947 51.08 96.08 23.37
N VAL A 948 51.41 96.11 22.09
CA VAL A 948 50.62 95.51 21.00
C VAL A 948 51.13 94.08 20.80
N VAL A 949 50.24 93.10 20.83
CA VAL A 949 50.59 91.68 20.65
C VAL A 949 49.80 91.10 19.50
N THR A 950 50.51 90.51 18.54
CA THR A 950 49.93 89.93 17.32
C THR A 950 50.15 88.42 17.32
N GLY A 951 49.07 87.65 17.17
CA GLY A 951 49.12 86.19 17.01
C GLY A 951 49.45 85.75 15.59
N ALA A 952 49.76 84.47 15.40
CA ALA A 952 50.13 83.90 14.07
C ALA A 952 49.04 84.02 13.00
N ASP A 953 47.78 84.20 13.39
CA ASP A 953 46.65 84.42 12.50
C ASP A 953 46.41 85.90 12.15
N GLY A 954 47.27 86.80 12.64
CA GLY A 954 47.17 88.24 12.40
C GLY A 954 46.20 88.98 13.33
N ARG A 955 45.55 88.31 14.29
CA ARG A 955 44.71 88.97 15.30
C ARG A 955 45.58 89.73 16.31
N ILE A 956 45.17 90.96 16.62
CA ILE A 956 45.92 91.89 17.47
C ILE A 956 45.15 92.15 18.77
N VAL A 957 45.85 92.05 19.90
CA VAL A 957 45.39 92.56 21.20
C VAL A 957 46.35 93.61 21.72
N VAL A 958 45.82 94.64 22.38
CA VAL A 958 46.61 95.75 22.92
C VAL A 958 46.42 95.81 24.42
N SER A 959 47.52 95.91 25.17
CA SER A 959 47.48 96.01 26.63
C SER A 959 46.90 97.34 27.09
N GLU A 960 46.43 97.36 28.32
CA GLU A 960 46.19 98.60 29.05
C GLU A 960 47.49 99.40 29.21
N ALA A 961 47.34 100.71 29.44
CA ALA A 961 48.45 101.64 29.56
C ALA A 961 48.96 101.74 31.00
N ALA A 962 50.25 101.45 31.22
CA ALA A 962 50.94 101.62 32.49
C ALA A 962 51.71 102.95 32.54
N VAL A 963 51.73 103.63 33.69
CA VAL A 963 52.38 104.94 33.87
C VAL A 963 53.74 104.79 34.55
N LEU A 964 54.76 105.49 34.05
CA LEU A 964 56.03 105.69 34.75
C LEU A 964 55.99 106.97 35.59
N THR A 965 56.11 106.85 36.92
CA THR A 965 56.31 108.00 37.83
C THR A 965 57.77 108.07 38.25
N VAL A 966 58.41 109.23 38.10
CA VAL A 966 59.81 109.46 38.47
C VAL A 966 59.86 110.37 39.70
N LYS A 967 60.48 109.88 40.78
CA LYS A 967 60.71 110.63 42.03
C LYS A 967 62.08 111.29 42.07
#